data_AF-Q4D422-F1
#
_entry.id   AF-Q4D422-F1
#
_cell.length_a   1.000
_cell.length_b   1.000
_cell.length_c   1.000
_cell.angle_alpha   90.00
_cell.angle_beta   90.00
_cell.angle_gamma   90.00
#
_symmetry.space_group_name_H-M   'P 1'
#
loop_
_entity.id
_entity.type
_entity.pdbx_description
1 polymer ?
#
loop_
_entity_poly.entity_id
_entity_poly.type
_entity_poly.pdbx_seq_one_letter_code
_entity_poly.pdbx_strand_id
1 'polypeptide(L)'
;MCFWGEAMGPFVLLFVYGTLQRGENNYAWWMADPKHATFVATARTVKRYPLFVKLLPGSDGCSPCLLNQPAAGDVGDVSNCNERNNDAGGVTPQFVVGELFLVTPTLKSCLDVIEDVEEGVYTVGEIDVLPLDNEQVVERTLHVGKGEAVRALVYFRTKNYPPDWNCPSAANSTCLMQRFSAMECLRLYGSRFAGFPAHLRYAAELRDGLQRHTRWPFDDVCGVPLRPKPIVLFIIDGVGDATYSELGHRTPLEVVAGVPPRRFEGEATAKSQCTADRYASSAMNLVTKNGVSGLMDVFESGVSCGSDTAHLALLGYPPKQYYRGRGAYEALGAGLALDDADIAFKSNFSVLNESTGIVTHRRCDRDFTQEGPVLCAHIDGTVIAGDDAGLFESVHTLRAQYATEHRCGIAITGKGLSCFITGTDPLADNRPLLHCRPTVPPEHAEYEAALYTSRVVNAASRCITELLRHHPINEARRREGKEAANVVLLRGAADKGWVPPFAVRHGLFGFIVAPTCIIKGLGICCGLKSVGAAGATGDYQTNVNAKVDAALSELGLAGAVDGATREEGMVRSVFAVIHVKGVDDAGHDRSLEKKLMMLQRCGEALQRLWTALPDGSTVAVLSDHSTPVSIGDHSCEPVPVSVATKGCGFHDDVEHYSEVECGYGALGRFRGEELLGIVKRAHYWYHYRAPRESSLTSEG
;
A
#
# COMPACT_ATOMS: atom_id res chain seq x y z
N MET A 1 -43.81 0.64 14.67
CA MET A 1 -44.79 1.02 13.63
C MET A 1 -44.03 1.15 12.31
N CYS A 2 -44.42 0.35 11.30
CA CYS A 2 -44.20 0.43 9.84
C CYS A 2 -42.79 0.86 9.37
N PHE A 3 -42.03 0.11 8.56
CA PHE A 3 -42.34 -0.19 7.16
C PHE A 3 -41.50 -1.41 6.69
N TRP A 4 -42.01 -2.64 6.87
CA TRP A 4 -41.59 -3.80 6.08
C TRP A 4 -42.77 -4.12 5.17
N GLY A 5 -42.72 -3.71 3.90
CA GLY A 5 -43.89 -3.92 3.04
C GLY A 5 -43.94 -3.23 1.68
N GLU A 6 -42.83 -2.83 1.06
CA GLU A 6 -42.84 -2.54 -0.38
C GLU A 6 -42.28 -3.74 -1.15
N ALA A 7 -43.08 -4.23 -2.08
CA ALA A 7 -42.83 -5.41 -2.89
C ALA A 7 -41.51 -5.29 -3.65
N MET A 8 -40.57 -6.21 -3.41
CA MET A 8 -39.41 -6.39 -4.28
C MET A 8 -39.93 -6.73 -5.68
N GLY A 9 -39.86 -5.77 -6.61
CA GLY A 9 -40.07 -6.04 -8.03
C GLY A 9 -39.11 -7.14 -8.53
N PRO A 10 -39.39 -7.76 -9.68
CA PRO A 10 -38.54 -8.83 -10.20
C PRO A 10 -37.10 -8.35 -10.33
N PHE A 11 -36.15 -9.19 -9.93
CA PHE A 11 -34.73 -8.93 -10.10
C PHE A 11 -34.40 -8.63 -11.56
N VAL A 12 -33.47 -7.70 -11.77
CA VAL A 12 -32.98 -7.31 -13.09
C VAL A 12 -31.72 -8.12 -13.39
N LEU A 13 -31.69 -8.81 -14.52
CA LEU A 13 -30.48 -9.48 -15.00
C LEU A 13 -29.56 -8.47 -15.69
N LEU A 14 -28.38 -8.26 -15.12
CA LEU A 14 -27.40 -7.28 -15.56
C LEU A 14 -26.10 -8.00 -15.96
N PHE A 15 -25.61 -7.73 -17.17
CA PHE A 15 -24.28 -8.10 -17.62
C PHE A 15 -23.31 -6.96 -17.31
N VAL A 16 -22.42 -7.18 -16.35
CA VAL A 16 -21.41 -6.21 -15.94
C VAL A 16 -20.06 -6.51 -16.58
N TYR A 17 -19.39 -5.46 -17.02
CA TYR A 17 -18.01 -5.47 -17.50
C TYR A 17 -17.27 -4.30 -16.85
N GLY A 18 -15.96 -4.22 -17.06
CA GLY A 18 -15.22 -3.05 -16.61
C GLY A 18 -15.05 -3.01 -15.09
N THR A 19 -15.11 -1.81 -14.52
CA THR A 19 -14.81 -1.60 -13.09
C THR A 19 -15.82 -2.21 -12.12
N LEU A 20 -17.00 -2.62 -12.61
CA LEU A 20 -18.05 -3.23 -11.80
C LEU A 20 -17.80 -4.73 -11.53
N GLN A 21 -16.96 -5.41 -12.32
CA GLN A 21 -16.71 -6.85 -12.19
C GLN A 21 -16.04 -7.22 -10.87
N ARG A 22 -16.27 -8.46 -10.38
CA ARG A 22 -15.58 -9.02 -9.21
C ARG A 22 -14.06 -8.78 -9.27
N GLY A 23 -13.55 -8.19 -8.19
CA GLY A 23 -12.12 -7.89 -8.04
C GLY A 23 -11.68 -6.54 -8.64
N GLU A 24 -12.55 -5.85 -9.38
CA GLU A 24 -12.26 -4.54 -9.94
C GLU A 24 -12.71 -3.40 -9.00
N ASN A 25 -12.25 -2.18 -9.30
CA ASN A 25 -12.26 -1.03 -8.39
C ASN A 25 -13.64 -0.66 -7.81
N ASN A 26 -14.73 -0.81 -8.57
CA ASN A 26 -16.06 -0.43 -8.11
C ASN A 26 -16.85 -1.59 -7.51
N TYR A 27 -16.40 -2.83 -7.69
CA TYR A 27 -17.11 -4.02 -7.20
C TYR A 27 -17.43 -3.98 -5.71
N ALA A 28 -16.44 -3.60 -4.89
CA ALA A 28 -16.60 -3.53 -3.45
C ALA A 28 -17.69 -2.54 -3.01
N TRP A 29 -18.09 -1.61 -3.88
CA TRP A 29 -19.07 -0.58 -3.57
C TRP A 29 -20.53 -1.02 -3.76
N TRP A 30 -20.85 -1.88 -4.74
CA TRP A 30 -22.26 -2.20 -5.04
C TRP A 30 -22.67 -3.62 -4.63
N MET A 31 -21.76 -4.47 -4.16
CA MET A 31 -22.06 -5.88 -3.88
C MET A 31 -21.76 -6.39 -2.48
N ALA A 32 -21.77 -5.48 -1.52
CA ALA A 32 -21.76 -5.84 -0.12
C ALA A 32 -22.90 -6.77 0.30
N ASP A 33 -24.11 -6.48 -0.15
CA ASP A 33 -25.30 -7.12 0.40
C ASP A 33 -25.89 -8.12 -0.60
N PRO A 34 -25.84 -9.44 -0.30
CA PRO A 34 -26.49 -10.48 -1.09
C PRO A 34 -28.00 -10.24 -1.30
N LYS A 35 -28.65 -9.44 -0.45
CA LYS A 35 -30.05 -9.04 -0.63
C LYS A 35 -30.27 -8.19 -1.88
N HIS A 36 -29.25 -7.48 -2.34
CA HIS A 36 -29.36 -6.52 -3.43
C HIS A 36 -28.70 -6.97 -4.74
N ALA A 37 -27.64 -7.80 -4.68
CA ALA A 37 -26.96 -8.37 -5.84
C ALA A 37 -26.57 -9.83 -5.62
N THR A 38 -26.90 -10.69 -6.58
CA THR A 38 -26.49 -12.10 -6.60
C THR A 38 -25.69 -12.41 -7.86
N PHE A 39 -24.47 -12.92 -7.71
CA PHE A 39 -23.66 -13.42 -8.82
C PHE A 39 -24.32 -14.67 -9.43
N VAL A 40 -24.49 -14.68 -10.75
CA VAL A 40 -25.04 -15.81 -11.49
C VAL A 40 -23.92 -16.61 -12.14
N ALA A 41 -23.17 -16.02 -13.07
CA ALA A 41 -22.12 -16.72 -13.83
C ALA A 41 -21.16 -15.73 -14.50
N THR A 42 -19.96 -16.16 -14.86
CA THR A 42 -19.15 -15.47 -15.88
C THR A 42 -19.86 -15.66 -17.22
N ALA A 43 -19.89 -14.64 -18.06
CA ALA A 43 -20.57 -14.71 -19.36
C ALA A 43 -19.78 -14.02 -20.48
N ARG A 44 -20.08 -14.39 -21.73
CA ARG A 44 -19.49 -13.79 -22.93
C ARG A 44 -20.57 -13.29 -23.86
N THR A 45 -20.38 -12.14 -24.50
CA THR A 45 -21.32 -11.64 -25.52
C THR A 45 -21.43 -12.61 -26.70
N VAL A 46 -22.64 -12.75 -27.25
CA VAL A 46 -22.89 -13.58 -28.45
C VAL A 46 -22.40 -12.89 -29.72
N LYS A 47 -22.43 -11.56 -29.76
CA LYS A 47 -21.85 -10.74 -30.83
C LYS A 47 -20.55 -10.11 -30.37
N ARG A 48 -19.68 -9.71 -31.30
CA ARG A 48 -18.48 -8.94 -30.98
C ARG A 48 -18.78 -7.46 -30.81
N TYR A 49 -18.23 -6.84 -29.77
CA TYR A 49 -18.37 -5.42 -29.45
C TYR A 49 -17.00 -4.75 -29.22
N PRO A 50 -16.84 -3.46 -29.55
CA PRO A 50 -15.65 -2.70 -29.17
C PRO A 50 -15.67 -2.43 -27.66
N LEU A 51 -14.71 -3.03 -26.95
CA LEU A 51 -14.39 -2.70 -25.57
C LEU A 51 -12.97 -2.16 -25.51
N PHE A 52 -12.78 -0.98 -24.92
CA PHE A 52 -11.47 -0.37 -24.68
C PHE A 52 -11.51 0.49 -23.42
N VAL A 53 -10.38 1.05 -23.01
CA VAL A 53 -10.32 2.01 -21.89
C VAL A 53 -9.82 3.35 -22.41
N LYS A 54 -10.51 4.43 -22.04
CA LYS A 54 -9.99 5.79 -22.23
C LYS A 54 -8.80 6.01 -21.31
N LEU A 55 -7.68 6.45 -21.88
CA LEU A 55 -6.46 6.81 -21.16
C LEU A 55 -6.38 8.33 -20.93
N LEU A 56 -5.55 8.75 -19.97
CA LEU A 56 -5.32 10.17 -19.67
C LEU A 56 -4.49 10.81 -20.81
N PRO A 57 -5.05 11.77 -21.55
CA PRO A 57 -4.59 13.15 -21.41
C PRO A 57 -5.76 14.17 -21.42
N GLY A 58 -5.93 14.92 -20.32
CA GLY A 58 -6.93 16.01 -20.20
C GLY A 58 -8.32 15.62 -19.65
N SER A 59 -8.45 14.52 -18.89
CA SER A 59 -9.71 14.17 -18.21
C SER A 59 -9.50 13.50 -16.85
N ASP A 60 -10.52 13.48 -16.00
CA ASP A 60 -10.44 13.16 -14.55
C ASP A 60 -10.33 11.66 -14.21
N GLY A 61 -10.07 10.81 -15.21
CA GLY A 61 -9.90 9.38 -14.98
C GLY A 61 -9.95 8.48 -16.21
N CYS A 62 -9.50 7.24 -16.02
CA CYS A 62 -9.70 6.16 -16.98
C CYS A 62 -10.99 5.41 -16.71
N SER A 63 -11.76 5.12 -17.77
CA SER A 63 -13.01 4.37 -17.69
C SER A 63 -13.12 3.39 -18.87
N PRO A 64 -13.65 2.18 -18.63
CA PRO A 64 -13.93 1.19 -19.68
C PRO A 64 -15.13 1.62 -20.53
N CYS A 65 -15.01 1.50 -21.84
CA CYS A 65 -15.99 1.93 -22.83
C CYS A 65 -16.41 0.72 -23.69
N LEU A 66 -17.62 0.20 -23.47
CA LEU A 66 -18.27 -0.73 -24.40
C LEU A 66 -19.17 0.05 -25.34
N LEU A 67 -18.92 0.00 -26.65
CA LEU A 67 -19.74 0.71 -27.63
C LEU A 67 -20.85 -0.19 -28.17
N ASN A 68 -22.05 0.36 -28.37
CA ASN A 68 -23.16 -0.35 -29.03
C ASN A 68 -22.97 -0.39 -30.56
N GLN A 69 -21.89 -1.02 -31.00
CA GLN A 69 -21.50 -1.17 -32.41
C GLN A 69 -21.10 -2.62 -32.67
N PRO A 70 -22.06 -3.57 -32.71
CA PRO A 70 -21.76 -4.97 -32.94
C PRO A 70 -21.13 -5.17 -34.32
N ALA A 71 -20.15 -6.08 -34.43
CA ALA A 71 -19.55 -6.42 -35.72
C ALA A 71 -20.60 -6.96 -36.71
N ALA A 72 -20.53 -6.52 -37.97
CA ALA A 72 -21.40 -7.02 -39.02
C ALA A 72 -21.06 -8.50 -39.33
N GLY A 73 -22.07 -9.37 -39.36
CA GLY A 73 -21.94 -10.78 -39.77
C GLY A 73 -21.93 -11.83 -38.65
N ASP A 74 -21.92 -11.44 -37.37
CA ASP A 74 -22.08 -12.39 -36.25
C ASP A 74 -23.58 -12.73 -36.06
N VAL A 75 -24.12 -13.58 -36.94
CA VAL A 75 -25.44 -14.21 -36.78
C VAL A 75 -25.24 -15.73 -36.82
N GLY A 76 -25.16 -16.37 -35.65
CA GLY A 76 -25.81 -17.66 -35.43
C GLY A 76 -25.07 -18.99 -35.66
N ASP A 77 -23.74 -19.07 -35.79
CA ASP A 77 -23.07 -20.39 -35.85
C ASP A 77 -21.76 -20.46 -35.07
N VAL A 78 -21.74 -21.31 -34.02
CA VAL A 78 -20.67 -21.39 -33.01
C VAL A 78 -19.59 -22.43 -33.39
N SER A 79 -19.59 -22.97 -34.61
CA SER A 79 -18.74 -24.12 -34.97
C SER A 79 -17.60 -23.88 -35.97
N ASN A 80 -17.33 -22.65 -36.45
CA ASN A 80 -16.18 -22.42 -37.33
C ASN A 80 -15.77 -20.94 -37.36
N CYS A 81 -14.72 -20.56 -36.61
CA CYS A 81 -14.14 -19.20 -36.69
C CYS A 81 -12.62 -19.28 -36.78
N ASN A 82 -12.10 -19.89 -37.85
CA ASN A 82 -10.73 -19.64 -38.29
C ASN A 82 -10.71 -18.34 -39.10
N GLU A 83 -9.87 -17.42 -38.64
CA GLU A 83 -9.09 -16.44 -39.41
C GLU A 83 -9.49 -16.22 -40.87
N ARG A 84 -10.07 -15.04 -41.18
CA ARG A 84 -9.83 -14.20 -42.38
C ARG A 84 -11.06 -13.32 -42.68
N ASN A 85 -10.91 -12.01 -42.47
CA ASN A 85 -11.40 -10.94 -43.35
C ASN A 85 -11.12 -9.59 -42.68
N ASN A 86 -9.98 -8.97 -43.02
CA ASN A 86 -9.62 -7.60 -42.65
C ASN A 86 -9.45 -6.78 -43.94
N ASP A 87 -10.56 -6.29 -44.49
CA ASP A 87 -10.59 -5.30 -45.57
C ASP A 87 -11.28 -4.01 -45.09
N ALA A 88 -10.73 -3.42 -44.03
CA ALA A 88 -10.89 -2.02 -43.62
C ALA A 88 -9.91 -1.82 -42.46
N GLY A 89 -9.03 -0.81 -42.49
CA GLY A 89 -7.92 -0.64 -41.54
C GLY A 89 -8.28 -0.36 -40.05
N GLY A 90 -9.45 -0.78 -39.58
CA GLY A 90 -9.88 -0.70 -38.19
C GLY A 90 -9.64 -1.98 -37.40
N VAL A 91 -9.54 -1.86 -36.07
CA VAL A 91 -9.37 -3.00 -35.16
C VAL A 91 -10.67 -3.80 -35.04
N THR A 92 -10.59 -5.13 -35.13
CA THR A 92 -11.77 -6.01 -35.07
C THR A 92 -12.38 -6.03 -33.65
N PRO A 93 -13.69 -5.77 -33.49
CA PRO A 93 -14.42 -5.95 -32.23
C PRO A 93 -14.26 -7.37 -31.65
N GLN A 94 -14.42 -7.52 -30.32
CA GLN A 94 -14.15 -8.77 -29.60
C GLN A 94 -15.40 -9.34 -28.93
N PHE A 95 -15.42 -10.65 -28.67
CA PHE A 95 -16.44 -11.24 -27.80
C PHE A 95 -16.15 -10.88 -26.35
N VAL A 96 -16.88 -9.92 -25.81
CA VAL A 96 -16.59 -9.33 -24.50
C VAL A 96 -16.94 -10.31 -23.39
N VAL A 97 -16.02 -10.52 -22.47
CA VAL A 97 -16.20 -11.39 -21.30
C VAL A 97 -16.47 -10.51 -20.07
N GLY A 98 -17.63 -10.75 -19.46
CA GLY A 98 -18.13 -10.05 -18.27
C GLY A 98 -18.70 -11.02 -17.25
N GLU A 99 -19.60 -10.53 -16.41
CA GLU A 99 -20.26 -11.31 -15.36
C GLU A 99 -21.76 -11.01 -15.35
N LEU A 100 -22.58 -12.03 -15.05
CA LEU A 100 -24.02 -11.92 -14.90
C LEU A 100 -24.39 -11.77 -13.44
N PHE A 101 -25.23 -10.78 -13.16
CA PHE A 101 -25.78 -10.48 -11.84
C PHE A 101 -27.27 -10.32 -11.87
N LEU A 102 -27.95 -10.84 -10.84
CA LEU A 102 -29.31 -10.46 -10.52
C LEU A 102 -29.28 -9.35 -9.49
N VAL A 103 -29.81 -8.18 -9.86
CA VAL A 103 -29.81 -6.99 -9.00
C VAL A 103 -31.24 -6.56 -8.70
N THR A 104 -31.47 -6.07 -7.48
CA THR A 104 -32.74 -5.43 -7.14
C THR A 104 -32.95 -4.16 -7.97
N PRO A 105 -34.20 -3.75 -8.26
CA PRO A 105 -34.48 -2.48 -8.96
C PRO A 105 -33.81 -1.27 -8.28
N THR A 106 -33.78 -1.26 -6.94
CA THR A 106 -33.09 -0.21 -6.17
C THR A 106 -31.61 -0.15 -6.49
N LEU A 107 -30.91 -1.29 -6.45
CA LEU A 107 -29.48 -1.33 -6.77
C LEU A 107 -29.21 -0.96 -8.24
N LYS A 108 -30.10 -1.35 -9.15
CA LYS A 108 -30.02 -0.96 -10.56
C LYS A 108 -30.09 0.57 -10.71
N SER A 109 -30.99 1.25 -9.99
CA SER A 109 -31.03 2.71 -9.97
C SER A 109 -29.75 3.32 -9.39
N CYS A 110 -29.14 2.70 -8.38
CA CYS A 110 -27.85 3.14 -7.86
C CYS A 110 -26.72 3.05 -8.90
N LEU A 111 -26.69 1.96 -9.67
CA LEU A 111 -25.72 1.75 -10.75
C LEU A 111 -25.93 2.75 -11.90
N ASP A 112 -27.18 3.12 -12.20
CA ASP A 112 -27.50 4.13 -13.22
C ASP A 112 -26.93 5.52 -12.87
N VAL A 113 -26.84 5.83 -11.58
CA VAL A 113 -26.18 7.06 -11.09
C VAL A 113 -24.66 6.98 -11.25
N ILE A 114 -24.03 5.85 -10.92
CA ILE A 114 -22.56 5.70 -11.09
C ILE A 114 -22.16 5.79 -12.56
N GLU A 115 -22.91 5.12 -13.42
CA GLU A 115 -22.66 5.09 -14.86
C GLU A 115 -23.20 6.35 -15.55
N ASP A 116 -23.67 7.35 -14.78
CA ASP A 116 -24.08 8.67 -15.26
C ASP A 116 -25.01 8.60 -16.50
N VAL A 117 -26.04 7.75 -16.34
CA VAL A 117 -27.04 7.47 -17.39
C VAL A 117 -27.91 8.71 -17.66
N GLU A 118 -28.18 9.51 -16.63
CA GLU A 118 -29.00 10.73 -16.71
C GLU A 118 -28.34 11.79 -17.60
N GLU A 119 -27.03 12.01 -17.44
CA GLU A 119 -26.28 12.91 -18.33
C GLU A 119 -25.99 12.25 -19.69
N GLY A 120 -26.26 10.95 -19.84
CA GLY A 120 -26.06 10.21 -21.07
C GLY A 120 -24.58 9.94 -21.37
N VAL A 121 -23.75 9.75 -20.33
CA VAL A 121 -22.38 9.23 -20.50
C VAL A 121 -22.42 7.77 -20.91
N TYR A 122 -23.31 7.01 -20.26
CA TYR A 122 -23.74 5.68 -20.68
C TYR A 122 -25.23 5.66 -20.98
N THR A 123 -25.67 4.65 -21.71
CA THR A 123 -27.07 4.29 -21.91
C THR A 123 -27.28 2.83 -21.57
N VAL A 124 -28.47 2.48 -21.11
CA VAL A 124 -28.84 1.10 -20.82
C VAL A 124 -29.36 0.45 -22.11
N GLY A 125 -28.76 -0.67 -22.49
CA GLY A 125 -29.20 -1.49 -23.61
C GLY A 125 -29.38 -2.95 -23.22
N GLU A 126 -29.81 -3.76 -24.17
CA GLU A 126 -29.96 -5.22 -24.00
C GLU A 126 -28.95 -5.95 -24.89
N ILE A 127 -28.41 -7.05 -24.36
CA ILE A 127 -27.42 -7.86 -25.04
C ILE A 127 -27.66 -9.34 -24.77
N ASP A 128 -27.43 -10.17 -25.80
CA ASP A 128 -27.43 -11.62 -25.67
C ASP A 128 -26.04 -12.08 -25.22
N VAL A 129 -25.98 -12.82 -24.12
CA VAL A 129 -24.75 -13.35 -23.54
C VAL A 129 -24.86 -14.83 -23.26
N LEU A 130 -23.75 -15.54 -23.43
CA LEU A 130 -23.60 -16.96 -23.16
C LEU A 130 -22.97 -17.14 -21.77
N PRO A 131 -23.66 -17.73 -20.79
CA PRO A 131 -23.05 -18.15 -19.54
C PRO A 131 -21.93 -19.17 -19.78
N LEU A 132 -20.79 -18.99 -19.12
CA LEU A 132 -19.59 -19.81 -19.30
C LEU A 132 -19.34 -20.79 -18.14
N ASP A 133 -19.92 -20.50 -16.97
CA ASP A 133 -19.76 -21.28 -15.75
C ASP A 133 -21.07 -21.32 -14.94
N ASN A 134 -21.01 -21.98 -13.78
CA ASN A 134 -22.10 -22.05 -12.80
C ASN A 134 -23.44 -22.59 -13.33
N GLU A 135 -23.37 -23.65 -14.15
CA GLU A 135 -24.53 -24.25 -14.87
C GLU A 135 -25.75 -24.48 -13.97
N GLN A 136 -25.55 -25.01 -12.76
CA GLN A 136 -26.64 -25.28 -11.82
C GLN A 136 -27.36 -24.00 -11.33
N VAL A 137 -26.62 -22.92 -11.10
CA VAL A 137 -27.20 -21.63 -10.68
C VAL A 137 -27.89 -20.96 -11.87
N VAL A 138 -27.30 -21.04 -13.06
CA VAL A 138 -27.90 -20.54 -14.30
C VAL A 138 -29.24 -21.22 -14.56
N GLU A 139 -29.29 -22.55 -14.54
CA GLU A 139 -30.52 -23.32 -14.74
C GLU A 139 -31.58 -23.00 -13.68
N ARG A 140 -31.17 -22.96 -12.40
CA ARG A 140 -32.07 -22.67 -11.28
C ARG A 140 -32.65 -21.27 -11.32
N THR A 141 -31.87 -20.28 -11.76
CA THR A 141 -32.22 -18.87 -11.58
C THR A 141 -32.71 -18.20 -12.87
N LEU A 142 -32.21 -18.64 -14.03
CA LEU A 142 -32.57 -18.09 -15.34
C LEU A 142 -33.44 -19.06 -16.17
N HIS A 143 -33.60 -20.31 -15.73
CA HIS A 143 -34.40 -21.34 -16.42
C HIS A 143 -33.96 -21.60 -17.88
N VAL A 144 -32.64 -21.54 -18.13
CA VAL A 144 -32.04 -21.83 -19.45
C VAL A 144 -31.13 -23.04 -19.39
N GLY A 145 -31.08 -23.79 -20.50
CA GLY A 145 -30.23 -24.95 -20.67
C GLY A 145 -28.76 -24.60 -20.93
N LYS A 146 -27.90 -25.60 -20.83
CA LYS A 146 -26.48 -25.47 -21.13
C LYS A 146 -26.26 -25.01 -22.57
N GLY A 147 -25.50 -23.92 -22.75
CA GLY A 147 -25.15 -23.39 -24.07
C GLY A 147 -26.19 -22.42 -24.66
N GLU A 148 -27.28 -22.15 -23.95
CA GLU A 148 -28.28 -21.17 -24.37
C GLU A 148 -27.88 -19.75 -23.97
N ALA A 149 -28.11 -18.79 -24.88
CA ALA A 149 -27.87 -17.39 -24.60
C ALA A 149 -29.03 -16.79 -23.79
N VAL A 150 -28.70 -15.89 -22.87
CA VAL A 150 -29.66 -15.12 -22.08
C VAL A 150 -29.57 -13.64 -22.44
N ARG A 151 -30.71 -12.96 -22.42
CA ARG A 151 -30.79 -11.51 -22.63
C ARG A 151 -30.63 -10.79 -21.30
N ALA A 152 -29.63 -9.92 -21.22
CA ALA A 152 -29.33 -9.14 -20.02
C ALA A 152 -29.24 -7.65 -20.36
N LEU A 153 -29.47 -6.79 -19.35
CA LEU A 153 -29.18 -5.37 -19.46
C LEU A 153 -27.66 -5.14 -19.41
N VAL A 154 -27.19 -4.11 -20.10
CA VAL A 154 -25.78 -3.70 -20.11
C VAL A 154 -25.67 -2.19 -20.28
N TYR A 155 -24.60 -1.59 -19.75
CA TYR A 155 -24.28 -0.19 -19.96
C TYR A 155 -23.44 0.00 -21.22
N PHE A 156 -23.90 0.79 -22.19
CA PHE A 156 -23.11 1.16 -23.36
C PHE A 156 -22.62 2.60 -23.24
N ARG A 157 -21.35 2.84 -23.53
CA ARG A 157 -20.78 4.19 -23.55
C ARG A 157 -21.26 4.95 -24.79
N THR A 158 -21.75 6.17 -24.60
CA THR A 158 -22.35 7.01 -25.66
C THR A 158 -21.56 8.29 -25.95
N LYS A 159 -20.84 8.84 -24.98
CA LYS A 159 -20.00 10.04 -25.15
C LYS A 159 -18.73 9.99 -24.29
N ASN A 160 -17.92 11.04 -24.32
CA ASN A 160 -16.70 11.19 -23.50
C ASN A 160 -15.64 10.10 -23.69
N TYR A 161 -15.53 9.49 -24.88
CA TYR A 161 -14.45 8.59 -25.28
C TYR A 161 -13.69 9.17 -26.47
N PRO A 162 -12.39 8.90 -26.61
CA PRO A 162 -11.56 9.53 -27.63
C PRO A 162 -11.84 8.92 -29.01
N PRO A 163 -11.74 9.69 -30.11
CA PRO A 163 -12.12 9.23 -31.45
C PRO A 163 -11.16 8.21 -32.07
N ASP A 164 -9.94 8.07 -31.54
CA ASP A 164 -8.89 7.16 -32.02
C ASP A 164 -9.04 5.73 -31.49
N TRP A 165 -10.14 5.41 -30.80
CA TRP A 165 -10.38 4.11 -30.18
C TRP A 165 -10.31 2.91 -31.13
N ASN A 166 -10.57 3.13 -32.43
CA ASN A 166 -10.54 2.12 -33.48
C ASN A 166 -9.19 2.04 -34.22
N CYS A 167 -8.18 2.78 -33.75
CA CYS A 167 -6.84 2.80 -34.32
C CYS A 167 -5.95 1.73 -33.68
N PRO A 168 -5.20 0.94 -34.46
CA PRO A 168 -4.20 0.00 -33.92
C PRO A 168 -3.13 0.65 -33.03
N SER A 169 -2.88 1.95 -33.20
CA SER A 169 -1.89 2.73 -32.45
C SER A 169 -2.54 3.92 -31.73
N ALA A 170 -3.65 3.67 -31.02
CA ALA A 170 -4.38 4.71 -30.29
C ALA A 170 -3.50 5.40 -29.22
N ALA A 171 -3.53 6.73 -29.20
CA ALA A 171 -2.77 7.55 -28.27
C ALA A 171 -3.59 7.92 -27.02
N ASN A 172 -4.93 7.91 -27.11
CA ASN A 172 -5.81 8.29 -26.00
C ASN A 172 -6.65 7.13 -25.47
N SER A 173 -6.47 5.93 -26.02
CA SER A 173 -7.14 4.72 -25.55
C SER A 173 -6.21 3.52 -25.57
N THR A 174 -6.68 2.43 -24.98
CA THR A 174 -6.09 1.11 -25.14
C THR A 174 -6.43 0.52 -26.51
N CYS A 175 -5.80 -0.61 -26.84
CA CYS A 175 -6.28 -1.51 -27.88
C CYS A 175 -7.65 -2.09 -27.48
N LEU A 176 -8.41 -2.60 -28.45
CA LEU A 176 -9.64 -3.33 -28.16
C LEU A 176 -9.31 -4.59 -27.34
N MET A 177 -10.09 -4.83 -26.29
CA MET A 177 -9.85 -5.90 -25.33
C MET A 177 -11.05 -6.84 -25.22
N GLN A 178 -10.77 -8.10 -24.94
CA GLN A 178 -11.80 -9.11 -24.71
C GLN A 178 -12.38 -9.04 -23.28
N ARG A 179 -11.53 -8.71 -22.30
CA ARG A 179 -11.89 -8.62 -20.88
C ARG A 179 -11.16 -7.44 -20.27
N PHE A 180 -11.86 -6.67 -19.44
CA PHE A 180 -11.24 -5.59 -18.69
C PHE A 180 -10.45 -6.14 -17.50
N SER A 181 -9.29 -5.53 -17.24
CA SER A 181 -8.60 -5.63 -15.97
C SER A 181 -7.84 -4.34 -15.69
N ALA A 182 -8.11 -3.70 -14.55
CA ALA A 182 -7.38 -2.49 -14.16
C ALA A 182 -5.88 -2.75 -14.01
N MET A 183 -5.51 -3.93 -13.48
CA MET A 183 -4.11 -4.32 -13.29
C MET A 183 -3.38 -4.49 -14.62
N GLU A 184 -4.02 -5.13 -15.61
CA GLU A 184 -3.43 -5.32 -16.93
C GLU A 184 -3.32 -4.00 -17.70
N CYS A 185 -4.33 -3.12 -17.58
CA CYS A 185 -4.26 -1.77 -18.14
C CYS A 185 -3.10 -0.99 -17.52
N LEU A 186 -2.93 -1.05 -16.21
CA LEU A 186 -1.82 -0.40 -15.54
C LEU A 186 -0.46 -0.99 -15.96
N ARG A 187 -0.35 -2.30 -16.14
CA ARG A 187 0.88 -2.97 -16.59
C ARG A 187 1.28 -2.55 -18.01
N LEU A 188 0.30 -2.46 -18.92
CA LEU A 188 0.54 -2.15 -20.34
C LEU A 188 0.70 -0.64 -20.61
N TYR A 189 -0.02 0.21 -19.88
CA TYR A 189 -0.11 1.64 -20.16
C TYR A 189 0.52 2.52 -19.06
N GLY A 190 0.97 1.93 -17.95
CA GLY A 190 1.69 2.61 -16.88
C GLY A 190 0.91 3.79 -16.30
N SER A 191 1.60 4.92 -16.15
CA SER A 191 1.04 6.18 -15.62
C SER A 191 -0.09 6.78 -16.46
N ARG A 192 -0.31 6.32 -17.71
CA ARG A 192 -1.44 6.77 -18.55
C ARG A 192 -2.78 6.19 -18.08
N PHE A 193 -2.77 5.14 -17.27
CA PHE A 193 -3.97 4.53 -16.70
C PHE A 193 -4.16 4.92 -15.23
N ALA A 194 -5.33 5.48 -14.90
CA ALA A 194 -5.75 5.80 -13.55
C ALA A 194 -7.15 5.23 -13.26
N GLY A 195 -7.18 4.02 -12.72
CA GLY A 195 -8.40 3.33 -12.29
C GLY A 195 -8.63 3.55 -10.79
N PHE A 196 -9.35 4.61 -10.42
CA PHE A 196 -9.79 4.80 -9.03
C PHE A 196 -11.25 4.38 -8.86
N PRO A 197 -11.67 3.86 -7.70
CA PRO A 197 -13.08 3.61 -7.41
C PRO A 197 -13.90 4.91 -7.52
N ALA A 198 -15.03 4.86 -8.23
CA ALA A 198 -15.96 5.98 -8.44
C ALA A 198 -16.46 6.54 -7.10
N HIS A 199 -16.78 5.67 -6.14
CA HIS A 199 -17.25 6.07 -4.81
C HIS A 199 -16.24 6.87 -3.98
N LEU A 200 -14.95 6.74 -4.29
CA LEU A 200 -13.90 7.51 -3.62
C LEU A 200 -13.63 8.84 -4.32
N ARG A 201 -13.94 8.93 -5.62
CA ARG A 201 -13.78 10.16 -6.43
C ARG A 201 -14.99 11.08 -6.35
N TYR A 202 -16.19 10.50 -6.45
CA TYR A 202 -17.45 11.22 -6.69
C TYR A 202 -18.46 10.98 -5.56
N ALA A 203 -17.98 10.89 -4.32
CA ALA A 203 -18.84 10.51 -3.19
C ALA A 203 -20.04 11.48 -3.00
N ALA A 204 -19.84 12.77 -3.29
CA ALA A 204 -20.86 13.79 -3.19
C ALA A 204 -21.87 13.69 -4.34
N GLU A 205 -21.40 13.57 -5.57
CA GLU A 205 -22.22 13.43 -6.77
C GLU A 205 -23.03 12.13 -6.74
N LEU A 206 -22.42 11.03 -6.28
CA LEU A 206 -23.10 9.76 -6.06
C LEU A 206 -24.17 9.89 -4.99
N ARG A 207 -23.89 10.59 -3.88
CA ARG A 207 -24.90 10.87 -2.86
C ARG A 207 -26.07 11.64 -3.41
N ASP A 208 -25.79 12.74 -4.09
CA ASP A 208 -26.82 13.65 -4.57
C ASP A 208 -27.65 12.97 -5.67
N GLY A 209 -27.02 12.17 -6.53
CA GLY A 209 -27.71 11.31 -7.50
C GLY A 209 -28.57 10.24 -6.84
N LEU A 210 -28.05 9.52 -5.84
CA LEU A 210 -28.81 8.51 -5.11
C LEU A 210 -30.00 9.10 -4.35
N GLN A 211 -29.83 10.26 -3.71
CA GLN A 211 -30.93 10.96 -3.03
C GLN A 211 -32.02 11.36 -4.01
N ARG A 212 -31.65 11.86 -5.21
CA ARG A 212 -32.61 12.19 -6.27
C ARG A 212 -33.38 10.96 -6.76
N HIS A 213 -32.73 9.82 -6.95
CA HIS A 213 -33.32 8.63 -7.60
C HIS A 213 -33.99 7.64 -6.65
N THR A 214 -33.54 7.54 -5.40
CA THR A 214 -33.98 6.45 -4.51
C THR A 214 -34.94 6.92 -3.42
N ARG A 215 -35.00 8.23 -3.08
CA ARG A 215 -35.75 8.78 -1.92
C ARG A 215 -35.34 8.21 -0.55
N TRP A 216 -34.32 7.35 -0.48
CA TRP A 216 -33.90 6.73 0.78
C TRP A 216 -32.95 7.64 1.56
N PRO A 217 -33.00 7.61 2.91
CA PRO A 217 -31.97 8.22 3.76
C PRO A 217 -30.61 7.60 3.43
N PHE A 218 -29.64 8.46 3.15
CA PHE A 218 -28.32 8.12 2.60
C PHE A 218 -27.56 7.02 3.37
N ASP A 219 -27.73 6.98 4.69
CA ASP A 219 -26.98 6.06 5.56
C ASP A 219 -27.59 4.64 5.57
N ASP A 220 -28.80 4.45 5.03
CA ASP A 220 -29.53 3.17 5.04
C ASP A 220 -29.62 2.48 3.66
N VAL A 221 -29.06 3.09 2.60
CA VAL A 221 -29.23 2.60 1.23
C VAL A 221 -28.16 1.56 0.86
N CYS A 222 -28.60 0.33 0.60
CA CYS A 222 -27.83 -0.77 0.00
C CYS A 222 -26.62 -1.32 0.80
N GLY A 223 -26.54 -1.05 2.10
CA GLY A 223 -25.55 -1.70 2.98
C GLY A 223 -24.09 -1.33 2.70
N VAL A 224 -23.83 -0.32 1.87
CA VAL A 224 -22.47 0.15 1.59
C VAL A 224 -22.31 1.59 2.02
N PRO A 225 -21.47 1.86 3.04
CA PRO A 225 -21.17 3.22 3.39
C PRO A 225 -20.37 3.84 2.24
N LEU A 226 -20.97 4.81 1.54
CA LEU A 226 -20.27 5.72 0.63
C LEU A 226 -19.08 6.43 1.29
N ARG A 227 -19.07 6.43 2.62
CA ARG A 227 -17.94 6.83 3.46
C ARG A 227 -17.50 5.62 4.29
N PRO A 228 -16.71 4.69 3.72
CA PRO A 228 -16.30 3.52 4.46
C PRO A 228 -15.53 3.95 5.71
N LYS A 229 -15.73 3.21 6.80
CA LYS A 229 -15.04 3.53 8.05
C LYS A 229 -13.54 3.30 7.87
N PRO A 230 -12.69 4.01 8.62
CA PRO A 230 -11.25 3.85 8.49
C PRO A 230 -10.75 2.42 8.72
N ILE A 231 -9.75 2.02 7.93
CA ILE A 231 -8.84 0.90 8.20
C ILE A 231 -7.51 1.49 8.66
N VAL A 232 -7.01 1.07 9.83
CA VAL A 232 -5.74 1.56 10.39
C VAL A 232 -4.79 0.40 10.64
N LEU A 233 -3.62 0.42 10.02
CA LEU A 233 -2.49 -0.43 10.38
C LEU A 233 -1.61 0.31 11.38
N PHE A 234 -1.50 -0.21 12.59
CA PHE A 234 -0.61 0.28 13.62
C PHE A 234 0.61 -0.65 13.70
N ILE A 235 1.68 -0.26 13.01
CA ILE A 235 2.91 -1.02 12.88
C ILE A 235 3.90 -0.55 13.95
N ILE A 236 4.19 -1.42 14.89
CA ILE A 236 5.24 -1.21 15.90
C ILE A 236 6.48 -1.92 15.36
N ASP A 237 7.53 -1.17 15.06
CA ASP A 237 8.75 -1.70 14.43
C ASP A 237 9.53 -2.57 15.43
N GLY A 238 9.95 -3.78 15.02
CA GLY A 238 10.83 -4.64 15.83
C GLY A 238 10.25 -5.18 17.15
N VAL A 239 8.94 -5.41 17.23
CA VAL A 239 8.27 -5.89 18.47
C VAL A 239 8.84 -7.20 18.97
N GLY A 240 8.91 -8.22 18.11
CA GLY A 240 9.18 -9.60 18.52
C GLY A 240 10.52 -9.73 19.24
N ASP A 241 10.54 -10.55 20.29
CA ASP A 241 11.72 -10.76 21.13
C ASP A 241 11.76 -12.20 21.70
N ALA A 242 12.85 -12.50 22.41
CA ALA A 242 13.02 -13.69 23.22
C ALA A 242 12.54 -13.46 24.66
N THR A 243 12.44 -14.55 25.43
CA THR A 243 12.15 -14.48 26.88
C THR A 243 13.40 -14.20 27.70
N TYR A 244 13.28 -13.37 28.75
CA TYR A 244 14.38 -13.05 29.66
C TYR A 244 14.07 -13.51 31.09
N SER A 245 15.04 -14.11 31.77
CA SER A 245 14.88 -14.56 33.16
C SER A 245 14.58 -13.40 34.12
N GLU A 246 15.22 -12.24 33.94
CA GLU A 246 14.96 -11.01 34.71
C GLU A 246 13.54 -10.45 34.52
N LEU A 247 12.85 -10.83 33.45
CA LEU A 247 11.43 -10.52 33.21
C LEU A 247 10.48 -11.62 33.71
N GLY A 248 10.98 -12.62 34.44
CA GLY A 248 10.18 -13.78 34.84
C GLY A 248 9.86 -14.70 33.67
N HIS A 249 10.86 -14.91 32.80
CA HIS A 249 10.81 -15.74 31.59
C HIS A 249 9.72 -15.32 30.62
N ARG A 250 9.60 -14.00 30.44
CA ARG A 250 8.68 -13.34 29.52
C ARG A 250 9.43 -12.54 28.47
N THR A 251 8.80 -12.30 27.32
CA THR A 251 9.26 -11.29 26.35
C THR A 251 8.96 -9.88 26.89
N PRO A 252 9.61 -8.81 26.38
CA PRO A 252 9.26 -7.44 26.72
C PRO A 252 7.80 -7.11 26.38
N LEU A 253 7.25 -7.69 25.30
CA LEU A 253 5.85 -7.51 24.93
C LEU A 253 4.92 -8.21 25.94
N GLU A 254 5.21 -9.44 26.35
CA GLU A 254 4.44 -10.15 27.38
C GLU A 254 4.37 -9.36 28.69
N VAL A 255 5.46 -8.72 29.10
CA VAL A 255 5.47 -7.85 30.30
C VAL A 255 4.53 -6.66 30.13
N VAL A 256 4.61 -5.94 29.00
CA VAL A 256 3.76 -4.77 28.74
C VAL A 256 2.29 -5.17 28.55
N ALA A 257 2.03 -6.32 27.92
CA ALA A 257 0.69 -6.88 27.80
C ALA A 257 0.13 -7.32 29.16
N GLY A 258 0.97 -7.55 30.17
CA GLY A 258 0.55 -7.97 31.51
C GLY A 258 0.41 -9.49 31.67
N VAL A 259 1.05 -10.27 30.82
CA VAL A 259 1.12 -11.74 30.93
C VAL A 259 1.82 -12.09 32.25
N PRO A 260 1.27 -13.01 33.07
CA PRO A 260 1.91 -13.42 34.32
C PRO A 260 3.29 -14.07 34.09
N PRO A 261 4.28 -13.86 34.99
CA PRO A 261 5.58 -14.54 34.94
C PRO A 261 5.45 -16.06 34.87
N ARG A 262 6.27 -16.71 34.03
CA ARG A 262 6.36 -18.18 33.96
C ARG A 262 7.26 -18.67 35.09
N ARG A 263 6.83 -19.68 35.86
CA ARG A 263 7.61 -20.28 36.96
C ARG A 263 8.15 -21.64 36.52
N PHE A 264 9.45 -21.83 36.57
CA PHE A 264 10.06 -23.15 36.40
C PHE A 264 10.22 -23.86 37.76
N GLU A 265 9.97 -25.16 37.79
CA GLU A 265 10.22 -25.97 39.00
C GLU A 265 11.70 -25.88 39.39
N GLY A 266 11.97 -25.49 40.65
CA GLY A 266 13.32 -25.38 41.20
C GLY A 266 13.86 -23.95 41.33
N GLU A 267 13.21 -22.94 40.75
CA GLU A 267 13.58 -21.54 41.00
C GLU A 267 13.06 -21.09 42.37
N ALA A 268 13.98 -20.68 43.25
CA ALA A 268 13.65 -20.16 44.56
C ALA A 268 12.65 -19.02 44.42
N THR A 269 11.56 -19.08 45.19
CA THR A 269 10.50 -18.07 45.23
C THR A 269 11.04 -16.73 45.73
N ALA A 270 11.74 -15.99 44.88
CA ALA A 270 11.88 -14.56 45.05
C ALA A 270 10.49 -13.98 44.75
N LYS A 271 9.69 -13.72 45.79
CA LYS A 271 8.51 -12.83 45.75
C LYS A 271 8.88 -11.39 45.37
N SER A 272 10.02 -11.17 44.70
CA SER A 272 10.37 -9.88 44.14
C SER A 272 9.46 -9.66 42.95
N GLN A 273 8.45 -8.81 43.15
CA GLN A 273 7.68 -8.23 42.06
C GLN A 273 8.67 -7.75 40.99
N CYS A 274 8.52 -8.24 39.75
CA CYS A 274 9.43 -7.87 38.68
C CYS A 274 9.29 -6.36 38.50
N THR A 275 10.39 -5.59 38.65
CA THR A 275 10.34 -4.12 38.55
C THR A 275 9.81 -3.66 37.19
N ALA A 276 9.90 -4.52 36.17
CA ALA A 276 9.37 -4.29 34.83
C ALA A 276 7.83 -4.33 34.76
N ASP A 277 7.12 -4.91 35.73
CA ASP A 277 5.65 -4.93 35.75
C ASP A 277 5.05 -3.51 35.82
N ARG A 278 5.84 -2.48 36.19
CA ARG A 278 5.46 -1.06 36.11
C ARG A 278 5.15 -0.58 34.68
N TYR A 279 5.62 -1.32 33.67
CA TYR A 279 5.36 -1.02 32.26
C TYR A 279 4.10 -1.70 31.72
N ALA A 280 3.46 -2.58 32.51
CA ALA A 280 2.23 -3.24 32.10
C ALA A 280 1.13 -2.21 31.79
N SER A 281 0.48 -2.40 30.65
CA SER A 281 -0.57 -1.51 30.15
C SER A 281 -1.62 -2.33 29.41
N SER A 282 -2.82 -2.41 30.00
CA SER A 282 -3.97 -3.09 29.38
C SER A 282 -4.34 -2.53 28.01
N ALA A 283 -3.91 -1.30 27.73
CA ALA A 283 -4.10 -0.64 26.44
C ALA A 283 -3.42 -1.38 25.28
N MET A 284 -2.32 -2.10 25.54
CA MET A 284 -1.66 -2.93 24.52
C MET A 284 -2.56 -4.06 24.01
N ASN A 285 -3.48 -4.55 24.85
CA ASN A 285 -4.34 -5.68 24.53
C ASN A 285 -5.67 -5.27 23.86
N LEU A 286 -5.92 -3.99 23.63
CA LEU A 286 -7.24 -3.51 23.17
C LEU A 286 -7.70 -4.16 21.87
N VAL A 287 -6.82 -4.22 20.88
CA VAL A 287 -7.15 -4.81 19.57
C VAL A 287 -7.32 -6.32 19.72
N THR A 288 -6.43 -6.98 20.44
CA THR A 288 -6.48 -8.43 20.70
C THR A 288 -7.79 -8.83 21.39
N LYS A 289 -8.16 -8.17 22.50
CA LYS A 289 -9.40 -8.45 23.25
C LYS A 289 -10.69 -8.19 22.48
N ASN A 290 -10.65 -7.40 21.41
CA ASN A 290 -11.82 -7.03 20.62
C ASN A 290 -11.79 -7.61 19.20
N GLY A 291 -10.89 -8.55 18.92
CA GLY A 291 -10.64 -9.03 17.57
C GLY A 291 -10.08 -10.44 17.53
N VAL A 292 -9.46 -10.77 16.40
CA VAL A 292 -8.82 -12.07 16.17
C VAL A 292 -7.32 -11.90 16.05
N SER A 293 -6.58 -12.87 16.56
CA SER A 293 -5.13 -12.84 16.65
C SER A 293 -4.46 -13.97 15.87
N GLY A 294 -3.16 -13.84 15.61
CA GLY A 294 -2.35 -14.84 14.93
C GLY A 294 -0.86 -14.51 14.97
N LEU A 295 -0.09 -15.31 14.24
CA LEU A 295 1.33 -15.10 13.99
C LEU A 295 1.58 -14.81 12.52
N MET A 296 2.57 -13.96 12.26
CA MET A 296 2.91 -13.55 10.90
C MET A 296 4.39 -13.75 10.63
N ASP A 297 4.72 -14.55 9.61
CA ASP A 297 6.04 -14.55 9.00
C ASP A 297 6.06 -13.42 7.96
N VAL A 298 6.62 -12.26 8.32
CA VAL A 298 6.43 -11.05 7.51
C VAL A 298 6.97 -11.21 6.09
N PHE A 299 8.08 -11.94 5.93
CA PHE A 299 8.62 -12.31 4.63
C PHE A 299 8.44 -13.81 4.33
N GLU A 300 9.30 -14.65 4.91
CA GLU A 300 9.23 -16.10 4.81
C GLU A 300 9.64 -16.74 6.14
N SER A 301 9.04 -17.88 6.48
CA SER A 301 9.36 -18.59 7.71
C SER A 301 10.87 -18.90 7.77
N GLY A 302 11.53 -18.48 8.86
CA GLY A 302 12.95 -18.72 9.08
C GLY A 302 13.90 -17.73 8.37
N VAL A 303 13.38 -16.69 7.72
CA VAL A 303 14.18 -15.66 7.04
C VAL A 303 13.99 -14.31 7.72
N SER A 304 15.07 -13.70 8.22
CA SER A 304 15.02 -12.30 8.68
C SER A 304 14.88 -11.36 7.49
N CYS A 305 14.17 -10.25 7.68
CA CYS A 305 13.90 -9.28 6.62
C CYS A 305 14.26 -7.86 7.06
N GLY A 306 14.51 -6.99 6.08
CA GLY A 306 14.67 -5.57 6.30
C GLY A 306 13.31 -4.89 6.36
N SER A 307 13.23 -3.72 7.00
CA SER A 307 11.97 -2.98 7.12
C SER A 307 11.37 -2.59 5.76
N ASP A 308 12.17 -2.47 4.69
CA ASP A 308 11.70 -2.25 3.32
C ASP A 308 10.93 -3.45 2.76
N THR A 309 11.55 -4.63 2.74
CA THR A 309 10.89 -5.84 2.25
C THR A 309 9.71 -6.22 3.15
N ALA A 310 9.82 -6.01 4.46
CA ALA A 310 8.73 -6.22 5.38
C ALA A 310 7.52 -5.32 5.06
N HIS A 311 7.71 -4.00 4.93
CA HIS A 311 6.60 -3.08 4.67
C HIS A 311 5.99 -3.26 3.27
N LEU A 312 6.77 -3.64 2.26
CA LEU A 312 6.19 -4.06 0.97
C LEU A 312 5.22 -5.22 1.16
N ALA A 313 5.66 -6.27 1.88
CA ALA A 313 4.81 -7.44 2.15
C ALA A 313 3.55 -7.03 2.92
N LEU A 314 3.67 -6.26 4.01
CA LEU A 314 2.53 -5.79 4.81
C LEU A 314 1.51 -4.98 4.01
N LEU A 315 1.99 -4.15 3.06
CA LEU A 315 1.14 -3.40 2.13
C LEU A 315 0.59 -4.26 0.99
N GLY A 316 0.83 -5.57 1.00
CA GLY A 316 0.31 -6.52 0.02
C GLY A 316 1.12 -6.58 -1.27
N TYR A 317 2.38 -6.14 -1.28
CA TYR A 317 3.32 -6.23 -2.41
C TYR A 317 4.39 -7.30 -2.13
N PRO A 318 4.29 -8.50 -2.72
CA PRO A 318 5.30 -9.55 -2.57
C PRO A 318 6.72 -9.03 -2.90
N PRO A 319 7.66 -9.00 -1.94
CA PRO A 319 8.97 -8.40 -2.17
C PRO A 319 9.77 -9.10 -3.27
N LYS A 320 9.58 -10.41 -3.44
CA LYS A 320 10.20 -11.20 -4.54
C LYS A 320 9.84 -10.67 -5.93
N GLN A 321 8.69 -10.01 -6.07
CA GLN A 321 8.22 -9.45 -7.33
C GLN A 321 8.61 -7.96 -7.46
N TYR A 322 8.41 -7.19 -6.41
CA TYR A 322 8.37 -5.72 -6.46
C TYR A 322 9.59 -5.01 -5.87
N TYR A 323 10.38 -5.68 -5.02
CA TYR A 323 11.55 -5.05 -4.42
C TYR A 323 12.62 -4.80 -5.48
N ARG A 324 13.15 -3.57 -5.53
CA ARG A 324 14.20 -3.14 -6.47
C ARG A 324 15.41 -2.50 -5.77
N GLY A 325 15.46 -2.63 -4.44
CA GLY A 325 16.51 -2.06 -3.61
C GLY A 325 16.02 -0.89 -2.77
N ARG A 326 16.85 -0.48 -1.82
CA ARG A 326 16.49 0.45 -0.74
C ARG A 326 16.67 1.92 -1.11
N GLY A 327 17.56 2.23 -2.05
CA GLY A 327 17.98 3.58 -2.34
C GLY A 327 16.84 4.50 -2.80
N ALA A 328 15.94 3.98 -3.63
CA ALA A 328 14.77 4.72 -4.08
C ALA A 328 13.83 5.12 -2.94
N TYR A 329 13.58 4.22 -1.99
CA TYR A 329 12.73 4.53 -0.83
C TYR A 329 13.35 5.58 0.08
N GLU A 330 14.66 5.50 0.34
CA GLU A 330 15.33 6.50 1.17
C GLU A 330 15.33 7.89 0.49
N ALA A 331 15.60 7.95 -0.83
CA ALA A 331 15.57 9.18 -1.60
C ALA A 331 14.17 9.82 -1.65
N LEU A 332 13.13 9.05 -1.99
CA LEU A 332 11.74 9.51 -1.97
C LEU A 332 11.32 9.97 -0.56
N GLY A 333 11.73 9.25 0.47
CA GLY A 333 11.47 9.58 1.86
C GLY A 333 12.10 10.90 2.32
N ALA A 334 13.30 11.20 1.82
CA ALA A 334 14.00 12.47 2.02
C ALA A 334 13.31 13.64 1.27
N GLY A 335 12.44 13.35 0.30
CA GLY A 335 11.76 14.34 -0.53
C GLY A 335 12.39 14.55 -1.91
N LEU A 336 13.33 13.69 -2.31
CA LEU A 336 13.91 13.73 -3.65
C LEU A 336 12.92 13.10 -4.64
N ALA A 337 12.44 13.90 -5.60
CA ALA A 337 11.64 13.39 -6.70
C ALA A 337 12.51 12.55 -7.65
N LEU A 338 12.02 11.36 -8.00
CA LEU A 338 12.72 10.43 -8.89
C LEU A 338 11.93 10.20 -10.17
N ASP A 339 12.64 10.21 -11.29
CA ASP A 339 12.18 9.69 -12.57
C ASP A 339 12.45 8.18 -12.67
N ASP A 340 11.79 7.51 -13.62
CA ASP A 340 11.85 6.04 -13.72
C ASP A 340 13.24 5.51 -14.11
N ALA A 341 14.07 6.35 -14.73
CA ALA A 341 15.45 6.02 -15.14
C ALA A 341 16.52 6.40 -14.10
N ASP A 342 16.13 7.03 -12.98
CA ASP A 342 17.07 7.42 -11.94
C ASP A 342 17.57 6.21 -11.15
N ILE A 343 18.86 6.20 -10.83
CA ILE A 343 19.43 5.26 -9.86
C ILE A 343 19.67 5.99 -8.55
N ALA A 344 18.93 5.59 -7.52
CA ALA A 344 18.98 6.15 -6.19
C ALA A 344 19.76 5.27 -5.22
N PHE A 345 20.32 5.90 -4.18
CA PHE A 345 21.15 5.28 -3.17
C PHE A 345 20.68 5.72 -1.78
N LYS A 346 20.81 4.79 -0.83
CA LYS A 346 20.85 5.16 0.58
C LYS A 346 22.23 5.72 0.87
N SER A 347 22.26 6.95 1.38
CA SER A 347 23.51 7.67 1.49
C SER A 347 23.76 8.28 2.86
N ASN A 348 25.05 8.30 3.23
CA ASN A 348 25.53 8.83 4.50
C ASN A 348 26.67 9.80 4.26
N PHE A 349 26.57 11.02 4.78
CA PHE A 349 27.74 11.86 5.00
C PHE A 349 28.69 11.18 5.99
N SER A 350 29.95 11.04 5.58
CA SER A 350 30.94 10.19 6.23
C SER A 350 32.32 10.83 6.15
N VAL A 351 33.28 10.18 6.80
CA VAL A 351 34.64 10.67 6.97
C VAL A 351 35.60 9.73 6.26
N LEU A 352 36.27 10.24 5.24
CA LEU A 352 37.32 9.56 4.49
C LEU A 352 38.67 10.13 4.90
N ASN A 353 39.57 9.28 5.37
CA ASN A 353 40.98 9.62 5.43
C ASN A 353 41.56 9.54 4.01
N GLU A 354 41.76 10.69 3.40
CA GLU A 354 42.17 10.80 2.00
C GLU A 354 43.59 10.29 1.75
N SER A 355 44.47 10.31 2.76
CA SER A 355 45.83 9.78 2.66
C SER A 355 45.88 8.25 2.61
N THR A 356 44.91 7.57 3.23
CA THR A 356 44.87 6.11 3.34
C THR A 356 43.75 5.48 2.51
N GLY A 357 42.77 6.28 2.05
CA GLY A 357 41.55 5.80 1.40
C GLY A 357 40.58 5.07 2.35
N ILE A 358 40.79 5.19 3.68
CA ILE A 358 40.00 4.49 4.70
C ILE A 358 38.84 5.37 5.16
N VAL A 359 37.64 4.82 5.16
CA VAL A 359 36.46 5.41 5.78
C VAL A 359 36.58 5.21 7.30
N THR A 360 36.90 6.26 8.04
CA THR A 360 37.08 6.19 9.50
C THR A 360 35.73 6.17 10.22
N HIS A 361 34.77 6.95 9.74
CA HIS A 361 33.41 7.00 10.28
C HIS A 361 32.39 7.01 9.15
N ARG A 362 31.51 6.02 9.09
CA ARG A 362 30.37 5.96 8.15
C ARG A 362 29.22 6.92 8.49
N ARG A 363 29.38 7.68 9.57
CA ARG A 363 28.44 8.68 10.07
C ARG A 363 29.30 9.83 10.57
N CYS A 364 29.33 10.94 9.84
CA CYS A 364 30.18 12.08 10.21
C CYS A 364 29.75 12.73 11.53
N ASP A 365 28.45 12.75 11.80
CA ASP A 365 27.84 13.30 13.00
C ASP A 365 26.40 12.79 13.16
N ARG A 366 25.90 12.69 14.38
CA ARG A 366 24.45 12.51 14.61
C ARG A 366 23.73 13.85 14.65
N ASP A 367 24.40 14.93 15.07
CA ASP A 367 23.87 16.28 14.99
C ASP A 367 24.36 17.00 13.74
N PHE A 368 23.72 16.71 12.61
CA PHE A 368 24.13 17.20 11.29
C PHE A 368 23.03 17.99 10.57
N THR A 369 22.02 18.44 11.32
CA THR A 369 20.79 19.04 10.77
C THR A 369 20.97 20.44 10.21
N GLN A 370 21.98 21.18 10.67
CA GLN A 370 22.31 22.52 10.17
C GLN A 370 23.25 22.46 8.95
N GLU A 371 24.25 21.59 9.00
CA GLU A 371 25.31 21.50 7.99
C GLU A 371 24.89 20.64 6.79
N GLY A 372 24.18 19.54 7.04
CA GLY A 372 23.77 18.57 6.03
C GLY A 372 22.94 19.18 4.88
N PRO A 373 21.91 20.02 5.13
CA PRO A 373 21.18 20.70 4.06
C PRO A 373 22.07 21.54 3.15
N VAL A 374 23.04 22.26 3.73
CA VAL A 374 23.97 23.12 2.97
C VAL A 374 24.90 22.27 2.10
N LEU A 375 25.44 21.18 2.64
CA LEU A 375 26.29 20.27 1.86
C LEU A 375 25.51 19.54 0.75
N CYS A 376 24.26 19.13 1.01
CA CYS A 376 23.40 18.56 -0.02
C CYS A 376 23.13 19.57 -1.15
N ALA A 377 22.77 20.81 -0.81
CA ALA A 377 22.55 21.86 -1.80
C ALA A 377 23.81 22.18 -2.62
N HIS A 378 25.00 22.02 -2.03
CA HIS A 378 26.27 22.25 -2.74
C HIS A 378 26.58 21.17 -3.79
N ILE A 379 26.21 19.90 -3.53
CA ILE A 379 26.46 18.79 -4.46
C ILE A 379 25.29 18.55 -5.42
N ASP A 380 24.07 18.97 -5.09
CA ASP A 380 22.89 18.84 -5.94
C ASP A 380 23.06 19.56 -7.29
N GLY A 381 22.64 18.94 -8.38
CA GLY A 381 22.78 19.46 -9.74
C GLY A 381 24.18 19.29 -10.36
N THR A 382 25.12 18.65 -9.66
CA THR A 382 26.48 18.43 -10.18
C THR A 382 26.44 17.57 -11.44
N VAL A 383 27.09 18.04 -12.51
CA VAL A 383 27.16 17.35 -13.79
C VAL A 383 28.32 16.35 -13.81
N ILE A 384 28.03 15.10 -14.16
CA ILE A 384 28.99 14.01 -14.32
C ILE A 384 29.07 13.66 -15.81
N ALA A 385 30.03 14.26 -16.52
CA ALA A 385 30.18 14.14 -17.97
C ALA A 385 31.16 13.03 -18.41
N GLY A 386 31.99 12.49 -17.51
CA GLY A 386 33.01 11.50 -17.82
C GLY A 386 33.80 11.02 -16.60
N ASP A 387 34.77 10.16 -16.85
CA ASP A 387 35.79 9.70 -15.91
C ASP A 387 37.20 9.82 -16.52
N ASP A 388 38.21 9.23 -15.88
CA ASP A 388 39.60 9.31 -16.34
C ASP A 388 39.81 8.61 -17.70
N ALA A 389 38.88 7.75 -18.12
CA ALA A 389 38.92 7.06 -19.41
C ALA A 389 38.22 7.86 -20.54
N GLY A 390 37.54 8.95 -20.22
CA GLY A 390 36.93 9.86 -21.19
C GLY A 390 35.49 10.23 -20.88
N LEU A 391 34.83 10.86 -21.85
CA LEU A 391 33.43 11.28 -21.74
C LEU A 391 32.46 10.08 -21.76
N PHE A 392 31.36 10.20 -21.04
CA PHE A 392 30.25 9.26 -21.09
C PHE A 392 29.35 9.53 -22.31
N GLU A 393 28.60 8.52 -22.74
CA GLU A 393 27.68 8.62 -23.89
C GLU A 393 26.54 9.61 -23.66
N SER A 394 26.18 9.83 -22.39
CA SER A 394 25.21 10.84 -21.98
C SER A 394 25.71 11.58 -20.75
N VAL A 395 25.23 12.82 -20.61
CA VAL A 395 25.49 13.63 -19.42
C VAL A 395 24.62 13.12 -18.28
N HIS A 396 25.25 12.85 -17.13
CA HIS A 396 24.54 12.48 -15.91
C HIS A 396 24.50 13.64 -14.92
N THR A 397 23.49 13.67 -14.07
CA THR A 397 23.35 14.71 -13.04
C THR A 397 23.17 14.07 -11.68
N LEU A 398 23.95 14.54 -10.70
CA LEU A 398 23.78 14.18 -9.30
C LEU A 398 22.59 14.94 -8.72
N ARG A 399 21.70 14.23 -8.05
CA ARG A 399 20.58 14.78 -7.30
C ARG A 399 20.76 14.46 -5.83
N ALA A 400 20.65 15.45 -4.95
CA ALA A 400 20.91 15.29 -3.54
C ALA A 400 19.85 15.99 -2.68
N GLN A 401 19.33 15.26 -1.69
CA GLN A 401 18.38 15.78 -0.73
C GLN A 401 18.77 15.38 0.69
N TYR A 402 18.83 16.35 1.59
CA TYR A 402 19.11 16.07 3.00
C TYR A 402 17.94 15.35 3.66
N ALA A 403 18.24 14.38 4.53
CA ALA A 403 17.26 13.66 5.31
C ALA A 403 17.35 14.04 6.80
N THR A 404 17.90 13.17 7.64
CA THR A 404 18.03 13.37 9.09
C THR A 404 19.40 12.90 9.55
N GLU A 405 19.98 13.58 10.55
CA GLU A 405 21.35 13.31 11.02
C GLU A 405 22.35 13.29 9.83
N HIS A 406 23.27 12.34 9.78
CA HIS A 406 24.20 12.09 8.67
C HIS A 406 23.55 11.58 7.37
N ARG A 407 22.24 11.28 7.34
CA ARG A 407 21.60 10.61 6.21
C ARG A 407 21.20 11.62 5.12
N CYS A 408 21.34 11.20 3.87
CA CYS A 408 20.84 11.92 2.70
C CYS A 408 20.34 10.94 1.63
N GLY A 409 19.48 11.43 0.75
CA GLY A 409 19.10 10.75 -0.49
C GLY A 409 20.00 11.25 -1.62
N ILE A 410 20.63 10.32 -2.33
CA ILE A 410 21.38 10.62 -3.55
C ILE A 410 20.76 9.85 -4.70
N ALA A 411 20.57 10.50 -5.84
CA ALA A 411 20.24 9.84 -7.10
C ALA A 411 21.13 10.34 -8.24
N ILE A 412 21.29 9.52 -9.26
CA ILE A 412 21.96 9.89 -10.51
C ILE A 412 20.94 9.74 -11.63
N THR A 413 20.73 10.84 -12.35
CA THR A 413 19.83 10.91 -13.49
C THR A 413 20.62 10.85 -14.79
N GLY A 414 20.20 10.00 -15.72
CA GLY A 414 20.78 9.90 -17.05
C GLY A 414 20.31 8.66 -17.81
N LYS A 415 20.86 8.45 -19.02
CA LYS A 415 20.47 7.31 -19.88
C LYS A 415 21.43 6.13 -19.72
N GLY A 416 20.91 4.92 -19.90
CA GLY A 416 21.71 3.69 -19.88
C GLY A 416 22.17 3.26 -18.49
N LEU A 417 21.53 3.77 -17.43
CA LEU A 417 21.85 3.42 -16.05
C LEU A 417 21.21 2.08 -15.66
N SER A 418 21.82 1.38 -14.72
CA SER A 418 21.40 0.07 -14.22
C SER A 418 21.60 -0.03 -12.71
N CYS A 419 20.63 -0.63 -12.01
CA CYS A 419 20.69 -0.85 -10.56
C CYS A 419 21.50 -2.10 -10.16
N PHE A 420 21.94 -2.92 -11.12
CA PHE A 420 22.73 -4.15 -10.89
C PHE A 420 24.21 -3.87 -10.56
N ILE A 421 24.43 -3.01 -9.57
CA ILE A 421 25.73 -2.52 -9.15
C ILE A 421 25.87 -2.55 -7.64
N THR A 422 27.11 -2.58 -7.16
CA THR A 422 27.41 -2.37 -5.75
C THR A 422 27.28 -0.88 -5.39
N GLY A 423 27.62 -0.54 -4.15
CA GLY A 423 27.85 0.84 -3.73
C GLY A 423 29.31 1.17 -3.53
N THR A 424 29.58 2.28 -2.85
CA THR A 424 30.90 2.70 -2.35
C THR A 424 31.04 2.49 -0.83
N ASP A 425 29.94 2.20 -0.13
CA ASP A 425 29.92 1.97 1.33
C ASP A 425 30.53 0.60 1.71
N PRO A 426 31.60 0.56 2.54
CA PRO A 426 32.20 -0.69 3.01
C PRO A 426 31.42 -1.43 4.11
N LEU A 427 30.27 -0.89 4.53
CA LEU A 427 29.36 -1.46 5.54
C LEU A 427 29.92 -1.55 6.98
N ALA A 428 31.21 -1.30 7.19
CA ALA A 428 31.86 -1.17 8.49
C ALA A 428 32.86 -0.02 8.49
N ASP A 429 33.03 0.63 9.64
CA ASP A 429 34.07 1.66 9.85
C ASP A 429 35.47 1.04 9.75
N ASN A 430 36.47 1.89 9.51
CA ASN A 430 37.89 1.50 9.38
C ASN A 430 38.15 0.51 8.23
N ARG A 431 37.42 0.69 7.13
CA ARG A 431 37.57 -0.08 5.89
C ARG A 431 37.85 0.84 4.70
N PRO A 432 38.54 0.37 3.66
CA PRO A 432 38.72 1.15 2.44
C PRO A 432 37.38 1.51 1.80
N LEU A 433 37.27 2.70 1.22
CA LEU A 433 36.14 3.06 0.37
C LEU A 433 36.02 2.05 -0.78
N LEU A 434 34.83 1.49 -1.00
CA LEU A 434 34.65 0.50 -2.05
C LEU A 434 34.61 1.16 -3.43
N HIS A 435 35.19 0.47 -4.40
CA HIS A 435 35.02 0.79 -5.81
C HIS A 435 33.75 0.10 -6.32
N CYS A 436 32.84 0.86 -6.93
CA CYS A 436 31.60 0.34 -7.48
C CYS A 436 31.87 -0.66 -8.61
N ARG A 437 31.13 -1.78 -8.63
CA ARG A 437 31.26 -2.86 -9.63
C ARG A 437 29.88 -3.44 -9.98
N PRO A 438 29.73 -4.10 -11.14
CA PRO A 438 28.54 -4.89 -11.45
C PRO A 438 28.29 -6.01 -10.43
N THR A 439 27.03 -6.30 -10.13
CA THR A 439 26.61 -7.44 -9.28
C THR A 439 26.14 -8.65 -10.09
N VAL A 440 26.07 -8.51 -11.41
CA VAL A 440 25.70 -9.58 -12.35
C VAL A 440 26.93 -10.04 -13.12
N PRO A 441 26.96 -11.30 -13.59
CA PRO A 441 28.11 -11.82 -14.35
C PRO A 441 28.11 -11.30 -15.81
N PRO A 442 29.25 -11.36 -16.52
CA PRO A 442 29.39 -10.83 -17.89
C PRO A 442 28.37 -11.31 -18.92
N GLU A 443 27.86 -12.53 -18.77
CA GLU A 443 26.85 -13.14 -19.63
C GLU A 443 25.43 -12.61 -19.40
N HIS A 444 25.19 -11.84 -18.34
CA HIS A 444 23.88 -11.28 -18.03
C HIS A 444 23.56 -10.10 -18.95
N ALA A 445 22.31 -10.02 -19.44
CA ALA A 445 21.88 -8.99 -20.40
C ALA A 445 22.13 -7.54 -19.93
N GLU A 446 22.09 -7.30 -18.62
CA GLU A 446 22.30 -6.00 -17.98
C GLU A 446 23.78 -5.67 -17.67
N TYR A 447 24.72 -6.57 -17.95
CA TYR A 447 26.11 -6.41 -17.52
C TYR A 447 26.77 -5.14 -18.07
N GLU A 448 26.60 -4.84 -19.35
CA GLU A 448 27.19 -3.65 -19.98
C GLU A 448 26.64 -2.35 -19.37
N ALA A 449 25.33 -2.30 -19.10
CA ALA A 449 24.68 -1.17 -18.44
C ALA A 449 25.17 -1.04 -16.98
N ALA A 450 25.33 -2.14 -16.25
CA ALA A 450 25.88 -2.16 -14.90
C ALA A 450 27.36 -1.73 -14.86
N LEU A 451 28.16 -2.13 -15.84
CA LEU A 451 29.57 -1.75 -15.97
C LEU A 451 29.70 -0.25 -16.24
N TYR A 452 28.92 0.26 -17.19
CA TYR A 452 28.80 1.69 -17.48
C TYR A 452 28.38 2.48 -16.23
N THR A 453 27.31 2.04 -15.56
CA THR A 453 26.81 2.72 -14.35
C THR A 453 27.84 2.71 -13.23
N SER A 454 28.58 1.61 -13.06
CA SER A 454 29.66 1.54 -12.06
C SER A 454 30.71 2.61 -12.30
N ARG A 455 31.09 2.88 -13.57
CA ARG A 455 32.00 3.97 -13.91
C ARG A 455 31.42 5.34 -13.53
N VAL A 456 30.16 5.59 -13.88
CA VAL A 456 29.44 6.83 -13.54
C VAL A 456 29.42 7.05 -12.02
N VAL A 457 29.11 6.01 -11.23
CA VAL A 457 29.05 6.09 -9.76
C VAL A 457 30.43 6.35 -9.15
N ASN A 458 31.49 5.70 -9.66
CA ASN A 458 32.84 5.97 -9.20
C ASN A 458 33.28 7.41 -9.51
N ALA A 459 32.94 7.92 -10.71
CA ALA A 459 33.20 9.32 -11.07
C ALA A 459 32.43 10.29 -10.16
N ALA A 460 31.15 10.02 -9.90
CA ALA A 460 30.32 10.81 -8.99
C ALA A 460 30.88 10.81 -7.57
N SER A 461 31.31 9.66 -7.03
CA SER A 461 31.92 9.55 -5.70
C SER A 461 33.18 10.41 -5.55
N ARG A 462 34.06 10.41 -6.58
CA ARG A 462 35.25 11.27 -6.61
C ARG A 462 34.88 12.74 -6.66
N CYS A 463 33.94 13.11 -7.54
CA CYS A 463 33.48 14.49 -7.67
C CYS A 463 32.88 15.02 -6.36
N ILE A 464 32.04 14.23 -5.67
CA ILE A 464 31.50 14.58 -4.34
C ILE A 464 32.64 14.81 -3.34
N THR A 465 33.64 13.92 -3.32
CA THR A 465 34.77 14.05 -2.40
C THR A 465 35.55 15.35 -2.65
N GLU A 466 35.79 15.70 -3.91
CA GLU A 466 36.48 16.94 -4.30
C GLU A 466 35.69 18.19 -3.91
N LEU A 467 34.38 18.21 -4.15
CA LEU A 467 33.49 19.32 -3.78
C LEU A 467 33.46 19.54 -2.26
N LEU A 468 33.42 18.44 -1.48
CA LEU A 468 33.32 18.52 -0.03
C LEU A 468 34.67 18.79 0.65
N ARG A 469 35.80 18.45 0.03
CA ARG A 469 37.15 18.52 0.64
C ARG A 469 37.46 19.86 1.31
N HIS A 470 37.25 20.96 0.60
CA HIS A 470 37.57 22.32 1.06
C HIS A 470 36.33 23.19 1.27
N HIS A 471 35.15 22.57 1.38
CA HIS A 471 33.93 23.31 1.67
C HIS A 471 34.09 24.06 3.02
N PRO A 472 33.64 25.32 3.15
CA PRO A 472 33.84 26.12 4.36
C PRO A 472 33.39 25.45 5.66
N ILE A 473 32.33 24.63 5.60
CA ILE A 473 31.84 23.81 6.73
C ILE A 473 32.91 22.79 7.15
N ASN A 474 33.49 22.04 6.22
CA ASN A 474 34.50 21.03 6.56
C ASN A 474 35.80 21.67 7.06
N GLU A 475 36.17 22.85 6.54
CA GLU A 475 37.27 23.66 7.11
C GLU A 475 36.95 24.14 8.54
N ALA A 476 35.70 24.51 8.83
CA ALA A 476 35.26 24.89 10.18
C ALA A 476 35.24 23.70 11.13
N ARG A 477 34.68 22.56 10.71
CA ARG A 477 34.68 21.31 11.50
C ARG A 477 36.10 20.91 11.89
N ARG A 478 37.06 20.94 10.96
CA ARG A 478 38.48 20.68 11.25
C ARG A 478 39.05 21.66 12.28
N ARG A 479 38.77 22.96 12.14
CA ARG A 479 39.21 23.99 13.12
C ARG A 479 38.63 23.78 14.52
N GLU A 480 37.43 23.22 14.61
CA GLU A 480 36.75 22.88 15.86
C GLU A 480 37.13 21.49 16.41
N GLY A 481 38.00 20.73 15.72
CA GLY A 481 38.35 19.36 16.11
C GLY A 481 37.26 18.33 15.83
N LYS A 482 36.24 18.68 15.02
CA LYS A 482 35.19 17.77 14.55
C LYS A 482 35.64 17.04 13.28
N GLU A 483 35.07 15.85 13.07
CA GLU A 483 35.30 15.05 11.88
C GLU A 483 34.70 15.70 10.62
N ALA A 484 35.48 15.83 9.54
CA ALA A 484 35.02 16.44 8.29
C ALA A 484 34.11 15.48 7.50
N ALA A 485 32.93 15.95 7.10
CA ALA A 485 32.01 15.23 6.22
C ALA A 485 32.46 15.35 4.76
N ASN A 486 33.57 14.70 4.42
CA ASN A 486 34.26 14.86 3.14
C ASN A 486 33.95 13.76 2.10
N VAL A 487 33.11 12.79 2.42
CA VAL A 487 32.62 11.80 1.45
C VAL A 487 31.15 11.48 1.71
N VAL A 488 30.43 11.08 0.66
CA VAL A 488 29.10 10.48 0.78
C VAL A 488 29.19 9.01 0.39
N LEU A 489 28.89 8.11 1.33
CA LEU A 489 28.86 6.68 1.05
C LEU A 489 27.55 6.31 0.36
N LEU A 490 27.65 5.57 -0.73
CA LEU A 490 26.50 5.14 -1.54
C LEU A 490 26.27 3.65 -1.33
N ARG A 491 25.04 3.22 -1.06
CA ARG A 491 24.67 1.80 -0.96
C ARG A 491 23.22 1.55 -1.34
N GLY A 492 22.91 0.28 -1.60
CA GLY A 492 21.54 -0.15 -1.92
C GLY A 492 21.02 0.51 -3.19
N ALA A 493 21.83 0.50 -4.25
CA ALA A 493 21.47 1.02 -5.55
C ALA A 493 20.11 0.45 -5.98
N ALA A 494 19.22 1.34 -6.39
CA ALA A 494 17.87 0.99 -6.78
C ALA A 494 17.39 1.95 -7.85
N ASP A 495 16.77 1.42 -8.89
CA ASP A 495 15.85 2.25 -9.68
C ASP A 495 14.63 2.59 -8.82
N LYS A 496 13.82 3.56 -9.26
CA LYS A 496 12.56 3.91 -8.62
C LYS A 496 11.62 2.70 -8.45
N GLY A 497 11.80 1.68 -9.29
CA GLY A 497 10.94 0.51 -9.39
C GLY A 497 9.57 0.84 -9.95
N TRP A 498 8.80 -0.21 -10.16
CA TRP A 498 7.39 -0.09 -10.48
C TRP A 498 6.59 -0.98 -9.53
N VAL A 499 5.61 -0.38 -8.88
CA VAL A 499 4.57 -1.08 -8.12
C VAL A 499 3.21 -0.55 -8.55
N PRO A 500 2.16 -1.39 -8.60
CA PRO A 500 0.82 -0.89 -8.81
C PRO A 500 0.43 0.11 -7.72
N PRO A 501 -0.10 1.31 -8.03
CA PRO A 501 -0.54 2.23 -7.00
C PRO A 501 -1.53 1.57 -6.04
N PHE A 502 -1.42 1.88 -4.75
CA PHE A 502 -2.18 1.27 -3.66
C PHE A 502 -3.68 1.37 -3.88
N ALA A 503 -4.14 2.52 -4.40
CA ALA A 503 -5.54 2.73 -4.77
C ALA A 503 -6.02 1.80 -5.89
N VAL A 504 -5.17 1.48 -6.87
CA VAL A 504 -5.49 0.54 -7.95
C VAL A 504 -5.41 -0.91 -7.44
N ARG A 505 -4.40 -1.24 -6.62
CA ARG A 505 -4.20 -2.60 -6.12
C ARG A 505 -5.22 -3.02 -5.09
N HIS A 506 -5.61 -2.11 -4.19
CA HIS A 506 -6.44 -2.45 -3.04
C HIS A 506 -7.81 -1.80 -3.05
N GLY A 507 -8.07 -0.83 -3.94
CA GLY A 507 -9.32 -0.07 -3.96
C GLY A 507 -9.44 0.90 -2.78
N LEU A 508 -8.32 1.35 -2.21
CA LEU A 508 -8.28 2.18 -1.00
C LEU A 508 -7.40 3.41 -1.23
N PHE A 509 -7.87 4.58 -0.79
CA PHE A 509 -7.02 5.76 -0.63
C PHE A 509 -6.53 5.86 0.79
N GLY A 510 -5.25 6.13 0.94
CA GLY A 510 -4.67 6.22 2.26
C GLY A 510 -3.36 6.99 2.31
N PHE A 511 -2.85 7.02 3.53
CA PHE A 511 -1.66 7.76 3.87
C PHE A 511 -0.80 6.97 4.86
N ILE A 512 0.44 7.44 5.01
CA ILE A 512 1.41 6.89 5.94
C ILE A 512 1.96 8.00 6.85
N VAL A 513 1.96 7.71 8.16
CA VAL A 513 2.57 8.51 9.22
C VAL A 513 3.81 7.76 9.72
N ALA A 514 4.95 8.02 9.08
CA ALA A 514 6.22 7.38 9.40
C ALA A 514 7.33 8.43 9.56
N PRO A 515 8.15 8.35 10.63
CA PRO A 515 9.26 9.28 10.83
C PRO A 515 10.47 8.93 9.94
N THR A 516 10.65 7.64 9.64
CA THR A 516 11.81 7.14 8.90
C THR A 516 11.62 7.31 7.40
N CYS A 517 12.63 7.87 6.72
CA CYS A 517 12.62 8.11 5.28
C CYS A 517 12.29 6.83 4.48
N ILE A 518 12.93 5.70 4.79
CA ILE A 518 12.65 4.44 4.09
C ILE A 518 11.15 4.07 4.07
N ILE A 519 10.47 4.07 5.22
CA ILE A 519 9.07 3.66 5.31
C ILE A 519 8.17 4.71 4.66
N LYS A 520 8.47 5.99 4.87
CA LYS A 520 7.78 7.10 4.20
C LYS A 520 7.88 7.00 2.68
N GLY A 521 9.09 6.80 2.15
CA GLY A 521 9.35 6.72 0.71
C GLY A 521 8.80 5.45 0.08
N LEU A 522 8.76 4.33 0.81
CA LEU A 522 8.05 3.12 0.38
C LEU A 522 6.55 3.38 0.25
N GLY A 523 5.93 4.04 1.24
CA GLY A 523 4.54 4.46 1.14
C GLY A 523 4.28 5.37 -0.07
N ILE A 524 5.14 6.36 -0.30
CA ILE A 524 5.07 7.25 -1.48
C ILE A 524 5.21 6.46 -2.78
N CYS A 525 6.14 5.50 -2.85
CA CYS A 525 6.32 4.62 -4.01
C CYS A 525 5.06 3.80 -4.30
N CYS A 526 4.38 3.31 -3.25
CA CYS A 526 3.08 2.66 -3.38
C CYS A 526 1.91 3.64 -3.68
N GLY A 527 2.13 4.96 -3.70
CA GLY A 527 1.08 5.95 -3.94
C GLY A 527 0.25 6.35 -2.71
N LEU A 528 0.76 6.08 -1.49
CA LEU A 528 0.20 6.60 -0.25
C LEU A 528 0.68 8.04 -0.04
N LYS A 529 -0.22 8.91 0.44
CA LYS A 529 0.15 10.27 0.87
C LYS A 529 1.05 10.18 2.10
N SER A 530 2.15 10.91 2.14
CA SER A 530 2.92 11.05 3.38
C SER A 530 2.30 12.14 4.26
N VAL A 531 2.12 11.83 5.54
CA VAL A 531 1.64 12.78 6.55
C VAL A 531 2.68 12.92 7.65
N GLY A 532 3.08 14.16 7.92
CA GLY A 532 3.98 14.50 9.02
C GLY A 532 3.21 14.63 10.35
N ALA A 533 3.89 14.33 11.45
CA ALA A 533 3.37 14.54 12.80
C ALA A 533 4.39 15.32 13.62
N ALA A 534 3.95 16.41 14.25
CA ALA A 534 4.84 17.25 15.05
C ALA A 534 5.40 16.47 16.25
N GLY A 535 6.72 16.52 16.44
CA GLY A 535 7.40 15.76 17.49
C GLY A 535 7.57 14.25 17.21
N ALA A 536 7.17 13.76 16.04
CA ALA A 536 7.42 12.38 15.64
C ALA A 536 8.84 12.21 15.08
N THR A 537 9.85 12.25 15.96
CA THR A 537 11.28 12.19 15.63
C THR A 537 11.74 10.79 15.19
N GLY A 538 11.05 9.75 15.65
CA GLY A 538 11.41 8.35 15.40
C GLY A 538 12.31 7.73 16.46
N ASP A 539 12.95 8.53 17.29
CA ASP A 539 13.78 8.09 18.43
C ASP A 539 12.94 7.85 19.72
N TYR A 540 13.61 7.67 20.85
CA TYR A 540 12.97 7.46 22.17
C TYR A 540 12.20 8.67 22.72
N GLN A 541 12.39 9.87 22.17
CA GLN A 541 11.67 11.09 22.54
C GLN A 541 10.45 11.34 21.64
N THR A 542 10.23 10.48 20.63
CA THR A 542 9.13 10.60 19.68
C THR A 542 7.77 10.69 20.37
N ASN A 543 6.94 11.62 19.91
CA ASN A 543 5.55 11.73 20.36
C ASN A 543 4.67 10.76 19.56
N VAL A 544 4.46 9.55 20.10
CA VAL A 544 3.61 8.52 19.47
C VAL A 544 2.16 9.00 19.34
N ASN A 545 1.63 9.72 20.33
CA ASN A 545 0.27 10.27 20.30
C ASN A 545 0.08 11.31 19.19
N ALA A 546 1.09 12.13 18.90
CA ALA A 546 1.03 13.09 17.79
C ALA A 546 0.86 12.38 16.42
N LYS A 547 1.40 11.16 16.25
CA LYS A 547 1.17 10.36 15.04
C LYS A 547 -0.29 9.91 14.94
N VAL A 548 -0.88 9.50 16.06
CA VAL A 548 -2.31 9.16 16.16
C VAL A 548 -3.17 10.37 15.85
N ASP A 549 -2.85 11.53 16.42
CA ASP A 549 -3.59 12.78 16.18
C ASP A 549 -3.52 13.21 14.71
N ALA A 550 -2.34 13.12 14.08
CA ALA A 550 -2.17 13.40 12.66
C ALA A 550 -2.99 12.44 11.79
N ALA A 551 -3.00 11.14 12.13
CA ALA A 551 -3.80 10.15 11.43
C ALA A 551 -5.32 10.41 11.60
N LEU A 552 -5.77 10.72 12.81
CA LEU A 552 -7.16 11.08 13.07
C LEU A 552 -7.55 12.36 12.33
N SER A 553 -6.68 13.36 12.25
CA SER A 553 -6.93 14.57 11.46
C SER A 553 -7.09 14.27 9.97
N GLU A 554 -6.17 13.49 9.39
CA GLU A 554 -6.20 13.15 7.96
C GLU A 554 -7.39 12.24 7.59
N LEU A 555 -7.81 11.36 8.49
CA LEU A 555 -9.05 10.58 8.35
C LEU A 555 -10.31 11.44 8.49
N GLY A 556 -10.17 12.72 8.87
CA GLY A 556 -11.30 13.56 9.23
C GLY A 556 -12.02 13.01 10.45
N LEU A 557 -11.32 12.83 11.55
CA LEU A 557 -11.89 12.46 12.85
C LEU A 557 -11.47 13.43 13.95
N ALA A 558 -10.38 14.20 13.76
CA ALA A 558 -10.09 15.35 14.61
C ALA A 558 -11.08 16.49 14.31
N GLY A 559 -11.72 17.05 15.34
CA GLY A 559 -12.49 18.29 15.23
C GLY A 559 -13.98 18.18 14.84
N ALA A 560 -14.60 17.00 14.87
CA ALA A 560 -16.06 16.85 14.64
C ALA A 560 -16.94 17.45 15.76
N VAL A 561 -16.38 18.29 16.65
CA VAL A 561 -17.09 18.98 17.73
C VAL A 561 -17.68 20.30 17.27
N ASP A 562 -17.18 20.89 16.18
CA ASP A 562 -17.74 22.10 15.59
C ASP A 562 -18.31 21.75 14.22
N GLY A 563 -19.61 22.02 14.02
CA GLY A 563 -20.40 21.71 12.82
C GLY A 563 -19.95 22.39 11.51
N ALA A 564 -18.65 22.62 11.33
CA ALA A 564 -18.04 23.01 10.07
C ALA A 564 -18.25 21.89 9.05
N THR A 565 -19.15 22.16 8.11
CA THR A 565 -19.31 21.45 6.85
C THR A 565 -17.93 21.29 6.19
N ARG A 566 -17.39 20.07 6.22
CA ARG A 566 -16.19 19.73 5.46
C ARG A 566 -16.40 20.07 4.00
N GLU A 567 -15.39 20.61 3.34
CA GLU A 567 -15.39 20.79 1.89
C GLU A 567 -15.78 19.47 1.20
N GLU A 568 -16.98 19.46 0.64
CA GLU A 568 -17.56 18.32 -0.05
C GLU A 568 -16.95 18.27 -1.45
N GLY A 569 -15.89 17.46 -1.61
CA GLY A 569 -15.22 17.28 -2.90
C GLY A 569 -13.83 16.65 -2.83
N MET A 570 -13.16 16.68 -1.67
CA MET A 570 -11.83 16.06 -1.57
C MET A 570 -11.91 14.54 -1.33
N VAL A 571 -11.15 13.77 -2.12
CA VAL A 571 -10.98 12.31 -1.96
C VAL A 571 -10.58 12.01 -0.52
N ARG A 572 -11.40 11.26 0.20
CA ARG A 572 -11.15 10.94 1.60
C ARG A 572 -10.20 9.77 1.73
N SER A 573 -9.19 9.94 2.58
CA SER A 573 -8.39 8.83 3.06
C SER A 573 -9.24 7.94 3.96
N VAL A 574 -9.27 6.65 3.63
CA VAL A 574 -10.01 5.61 4.37
C VAL A 574 -9.06 4.54 4.91
N PHE A 575 -7.77 4.65 4.59
CA PHE A 575 -6.71 3.78 5.04
C PHE A 575 -5.57 4.59 5.65
N ALA A 576 -5.06 4.17 6.79
CA ALA A 576 -3.95 4.83 7.48
C ALA A 576 -2.90 3.80 7.90
N VAL A 577 -1.63 4.14 7.70
CA VAL A 577 -0.50 3.42 8.30
C VAL A 577 0.15 4.32 9.33
N ILE A 578 0.19 3.86 10.58
CA ILE A 578 0.91 4.52 11.68
C ILE A 578 2.11 3.64 12.00
N HIS A 579 3.32 4.17 11.82
CA HIS A 579 4.56 3.44 12.05
C HIS A 579 5.32 3.99 13.27
N VAL A 580 5.81 3.12 14.15
CA VAL A 580 6.56 3.50 15.36
C VAL A 580 7.91 2.80 15.41
N LYS A 581 9.00 3.57 15.23
CA LYS A 581 10.38 3.06 15.11
C LYS A 581 11.11 2.75 16.43
N GLY A 582 10.82 3.48 17.50
CA GLY A 582 11.65 3.47 18.71
C GLY A 582 11.73 2.13 19.47
N VAL A 583 10.83 1.18 19.20
CA VAL A 583 10.88 -0.19 19.77
C VAL A 583 12.02 -0.99 19.16
N ASP A 584 12.19 -0.92 17.84
CA ASP A 584 13.31 -1.56 17.12
C ASP A 584 14.66 -0.95 17.48
N ASP A 585 14.75 0.38 17.61
CA ASP A 585 15.99 1.04 18.06
C ASP A 585 16.41 0.52 19.44
N ALA A 586 15.45 0.26 20.35
CA ALA A 586 15.74 -0.31 21.66
C ALA A 586 16.21 -1.77 21.58
N GLY A 587 15.69 -2.54 20.63
CA GLY A 587 16.17 -3.89 20.31
C GLY A 587 17.64 -3.86 19.86
N HIS A 588 17.98 -3.02 18.88
CA HIS A 588 19.34 -2.83 18.40
C HIS A 588 20.32 -2.31 19.46
N ASP A 589 19.89 -1.34 20.27
CA ASP A 589 20.69 -0.80 21.39
C ASP A 589 20.82 -1.79 22.56
N ARG A 590 20.20 -2.97 22.46
CA ARG A 590 20.11 -3.99 23.52
C ARG A 590 19.62 -3.41 24.84
N SER A 591 18.66 -2.49 24.77
CA SER A 591 18.16 -1.76 25.92
C SER A 591 16.75 -2.23 26.30
N LEU A 592 16.71 -3.17 27.24
CA LEU A 592 15.45 -3.74 27.73
C LEU A 592 14.49 -2.68 28.29
N GLU A 593 15.01 -1.76 29.11
CA GLU A 593 14.22 -0.68 29.72
C GLU A 593 13.57 0.22 28.66
N LYS A 594 14.33 0.60 27.61
CA LYS A 594 13.79 1.42 26.53
C LYS A 594 12.76 0.66 25.69
N LYS A 595 12.96 -0.65 25.47
CA LYS A 595 12.00 -1.48 24.71
C LYS A 595 10.67 -1.57 25.45
N LEU A 596 10.69 -1.84 26.76
CA LEU A 596 9.51 -1.83 27.63
C LEU A 596 8.80 -0.47 27.63
N MET A 597 9.55 0.62 27.80
CA MET A 597 9.02 1.98 27.82
C MET A 597 8.35 2.38 26.49
N MET A 598 8.97 2.07 25.35
CA MET A 598 8.40 2.38 24.04
C MET A 598 7.16 1.53 23.74
N LEU A 599 7.16 0.25 24.12
CA LEU A 599 5.97 -0.61 24.01
C LEU A 599 4.81 -0.07 24.85
N GLN A 600 5.06 0.37 26.10
CA GLN A 600 4.02 0.99 26.94
C GLN A 600 3.39 2.21 26.26
N ARG A 601 4.22 3.10 25.69
CA ARG A 601 3.76 4.28 24.93
C ARG A 601 2.96 3.91 23.67
N CYS A 602 3.31 2.82 23.00
CA CYS A 602 2.49 2.29 21.89
C CYS A 602 1.11 1.85 22.38
N GLY A 603 1.03 1.19 23.54
CA GLY A 603 -0.25 0.85 24.18
C GLY A 603 -1.11 2.08 24.44
N GLU A 604 -0.56 3.13 25.06
CA GLU A 604 -1.26 4.39 25.30
C GLU A 604 -1.79 5.04 24.01
N ALA A 605 -0.98 5.04 22.96
CA ALA A 605 -1.37 5.55 21.65
C ALA A 605 -2.47 4.70 20.98
N LEU A 606 -2.42 3.37 21.14
CA LEU A 606 -3.50 2.47 20.70
C LEU A 606 -4.81 2.76 21.43
N GLN A 607 -4.79 3.03 22.74
CA GLN A 607 -5.99 3.45 23.48
C GLN A 607 -6.56 4.74 22.93
N ARG A 608 -5.71 5.74 22.68
CA ARG A 608 -6.12 7.02 22.10
C ARG A 608 -6.79 6.83 20.74
N LEU A 609 -6.16 6.05 19.86
CA LEU A 609 -6.69 5.71 18.54
C LEU A 609 -8.04 4.99 18.66
N TRP A 610 -8.10 3.90 19.43
CA TRP A 610 -9.29 3.07 19.60
C TRP A 610 -10.48 3.87 20.13
N THR A 611 -10.23 4.78 21.06
CA THR A 611 -11.27 5.65 21.64
C THR A 611 -11.86 6.60 20.61
N ALA A 612 -11.02 7.21 19.77
CA ALA A 612 -11.42 8.22 18.79
C ALA A 612 -12.04 7.63 17.51
N LEU A 613 -11.72 6.39 17.16
CA LEU A 613 -12.29 5.74 15.97
C LEU A 613 -13.79 5.45 16.16
N PRO A 614 -14.64 5.66 15.14
CA PRO A 614 -16.04 5.28 15.18
C PRO A 614 -16.23 3.76 15.10
N ASP A 615 -17.40 3.27 15.49
CA ASP A 615 -17.79 1.88 15.24
C ASP A 615 -17.76 1.56 13.74
N GLY A 616 -17.28 0.35 13.44
CA GLY A 616 -16.98 -0.14 12.09
C GLY A 616 -15.59 0.18 11.57
N SER A 617 -14.78 0.99 12.27
CA SER A 617 -13.36 1.10 11.95
C SER A 617 -12.61 -0.20 12.23
N THR A 618 -11.72 -0.60 11.33
CA THR A 618 -10.88 -1.79 11.51
C THR A 618 -9.46 -1.37 11.88
N VAL A 619 -8.92 -1.92 12.95
CA VAL A 619 -7.56 -1.68 13.41
C VAL A 619 -6.81 -3.01 13.38
N ALA A 620 -5.62 -3.00 12.78
CA ALA A 620 -4.64 -4.07 12.94
C ALA A 620 -3.45 -3.55 13.74
N VAL A 621 -3.07 -4.25 14.81
CA VAL A 621 -1.80 -4.04 15.51
C VAL A 621 -0.85 -5.17 15.11
N LEU A 622 0.36 -4.80 14.69
CA LEU A 622 1.33 -5.74 14.14
C LEU A 622 2.76 -5.21 14.25
N SER A 623 3.72 -6.06 13.89
CA SER A 623 5.12 -5.72 13.69
C SER A 623 5.57 -6.04 12.26
N ASP A 624 6.65 -5.42 11.81
CA ASP A 624 7.30 -5.69 10.54
C ASP A 624 8.43 -6.74 10.65
N HIS A 625 9.05 -6.88 11.82
CA HIS A 625 9.97 -7.98 12.15
C HIS A 625 10.14 -8.16 13.66
N SER A 626 10.92 -9.17 14.03
CA SER A 626 11.41 -9.38 15.40
C SER A 626 12.81 -8.77 15.51
N THR A 627 13.10 -8.09 16.62
CA THR A 627 14.43 -7.51 16.92
C THR A 627 14.78 -7.78 18.38
N PRO A 628 15.23 -9.01 18.70
CA PRO A 628 15.45 -9.42 20.08
C PRO A 628 16.59 -8.64 20.73
N VAL A 629 16.37 -8.14 21.96
CA VAL A 629 17.38 -7.42 22.75
C VAL A 629 18.66 -8.24 22.96
N SER A 630 18.54 -9.57 23.06
CA SER A 630 19.66 -10.52 23.19
C SER A 630 20.56 -10.57 21.95
N ILE A 631 19.98 -10.39 20.77
CA ILE A 631 20.70 -10.42 19.48
C ILE A 631 21.20 -9.02 19.13
N GLY A 632 20.39 -7.98 19.31
CA GLY A 632 20.70 -6.61 18.90
C GLY A 632 20.58 -6.39 17.38
N ASP A 633 19.88 -7.28 16.68
CA ASP A 633 19.63 -7.21 15.24
C ASP A 633 18.32 -7.92 14.90
N HIS A 634 17.85 -7.76 13.66
CA HIS A 634 16.62 -8.39 13.19
C HIS A 634 16.77 -9.92 13.19
N SER A 635 15.71 -10.61 13.55
CA SER A 635 15.66 -12.07 13.62
C SER A 635 14.51 -12.64 12.78
N CYS A 636 14.34 -13.96 12.79
CA CYS A 636 13.41 -14.67 11.89
C CYS A 636 12.16 -15.24 12.60
N GLU A 637 12.02 -14.98 13.90
CA GLU A 637 10.84 -15.37 14.67
C GLU A 637 9.59 -14.65 14.13
N PRO A 638 8.45 -15.35 14.02
CA PRO A 638 7.20 -14.75 13.60
C PRO A 638 6.75 -13.69 14.60
N VAL A 639 6.02 -12.70 14.11
CA VAL A 639 5.53 -11.59 14.93
C VAL A 639 4.05 -11.74 15.26
N PRO A 640 3.58 -11.24 16.42
CA PRO A 640 2.16 -11.26 16.76
C PRO A 640 1.38 -10.25 15.90
N VAL A 641 0.16 -10.63 15.52
CA VAL A 641 -0.79 -9.76 14.82
C VAL A 641 -2.17 -9.92 15.42
N SER A 642 -2.89 -8.81 15.61
CA SER A 642 -4.31 -8.81 15.97
C SER A 642 -5.09 -7.84 15.09
N VAL A 643 -6.29 -8.23 14.68
CA VAL A 643 -7.19 -7.44 13.83
C VAL A 643 -8.56 -7.37 14.48
N ALA A 644 -9.05 -6.16 14.73
CA ALA A 644 -10.36 -5.92 15.32
C ALA A 644 -11.15 -4.90 14.49
N THR A 645 -12.45 -5.15 14.31
CA THR A 645 -13.38 -4.13 13.80
C THR A 645 -14.21 -3.61 14.96
N LYS A 646 -14.03 -2.34 15.31
CA LYS A 646 -14.69 -1.75 16.48
C LYS A 646 -16.21 -1.89 16.38
N GLY A 647 -16.85 -2.36 17.45
CA GLY A 647 -18.30 -2.58 17.49
C GLY A 647 -18.80 -3.89 16.85
N CYS A 648 -17.93 -4.73 16.26
CA CYS A 648 -18.37 -5.97 15.60
C CYS A 648 -18.77 -7.10 16.55
N GLY A 649 -18.19 -7.14 17.75
CA GLY A 649 -18.35 -8.24 18.71
C GLY A 649 -17.83 -9.60 18.21
N PHE A 650 -17.01 -9.63 17.16
CA PHE A 650 -16.35 -10.82 16.64
C PHE A 650 -14.89 -10.83 17.09
N HIS A 651 -14.56 -11.77 17.97
CA HIS A 651 -13.23 -11.93 18.55
C HIS A 651 -12.93 -13.41 18.85
N ASP A 652 -11.66 -13.76 19.03
CA ASP A 652 -11.24 -15.04 19.61
C ASP A 652 -11.02 -14.93 21.13
N ASP A 653 -10.51 -15.99 21.76
CA ASP A 653 -10.30 -16.05 23.21
C ASP A 653 -8.91 -15.50 23.64
N VAL A 654 -8.16 -14.87 22.74
CA VAL A 654 -6.83 -14.31 23.05
C VAL A 654 -7.00 -13.00 23.81
N GLU A 655 -6.48 -12.94 25.03
CA GLU A 655 -6.56 -11.79 25.93
C GLU A 655 -5.33 -10.87 25.86
N HIS A 656 -4.15 -11.41 25.56
CA HIS A 656 -2.89 -10.66 25.57
C HIS A 656 -2.25 -10.58 24.19
N TYR A 657 -1.90 -9.36 23.75
CA TYR A 657 -1.09 -9.17 22.56
C TYR A 657 0.35 -9.58 22.87
N SER A 658 0.73 -10.81 22.48
CA SER A 658 2.04 -11.39 22.79
C SER A 658 2.49 -12.39 21.73
N GLU A 659 3.79 -12.65 21.65
CA GLU A 659 4.36 -13.64 20.73
C GLU A 659 3.81 -15.05 20.97
N VAL A 660 3.43 -15.39 22.21
CA VAL A 660 2.95 -16.73 22.56
C VAL A 660 1.43 -16.84 22.41
N GLU A 661 0.67 -15.94 23.02
CA GLU A 661 -0.80 -16.08 23.10
C GLU A 661 -1.47 -15.84 21.75
N CYS A 662 -0.94 -14.91 20.94
CA CYS A 662 -1.41 -14.72 19.56
C CYS A 662 -1.21 -15.98 18.70
N GLY A 663 -0.30 -16.89 19.08
CA GLY A 663 -0.13 -18.20 18.45
C GLY A 663 -1.34 -19.14 18.59
N TYR A 664 -2.24 -18.89 19.54
CA TYR A 664 -3.50 -19.63 19.71
C TYR A 664 -4.68 -18.98 18.99
N GLY A 665 -4.49 -17.80 18.39
CA GLY A 665 -5.57 -17.03 17.79
C GLY A 665 -6.11 -17.60 16.48
N ALA A 666 -7.32 -17.19 16.13
CA ALA A 666 -8.10 -17.74 15.02
C ALA A 666 -7.52 -17.44 13.62
N LEU A 667 -6.59 -16.49 13.50
CA LEU A 667 -5.88 -16.22 12.24
C LEU A 667 -4.82 -17.27 11.92
N GLY A 668 -4.39 -18.07 12.89
CA GLY A 668 -3.31 -19.05 12.72
C GLY A 668 -1.96 -18.39 12.43
N ARG A 669 -1.15 -19.01 11.55
CA ARG A 669 0.15 -18.48 11.10
C ARG A 669 0.15 -18.28 9.59
N PHE A 670 0.47 -17.08 9.13
CA PHE A 670 0.39 -16.71 7.70
C PHE A 670 1.52 -15.76 7.28
N ARG A 671 1.64 -15.43 5.99
CA ARG A 671 2.69 -14.54 5.47
C ARG A 671 2.27 -13.06 5.45
N GLY A 672 3.23 -12.14 5.58
CA GLY A 672 2.97 -10.70 5.56
C GLY A 672 2.17 -10.23 4.33
N GLU A 673 2.41 -10.82 3.15
CA GLU A 673 1.69 -10.51 1.90
C GLU A 673 0.18 -10.81 1.93
N GLU A 674 -0.28 -11.64 2.87
CA GLU A 674 -1.69 -12.01 3.04
C GLU A 674 -2.45 -11.06 3.99
N LEU A 675 -1.72 -10.28 4.80
CA LEU A 675 -2.26 -9.41 5.86
C LEU A 675 -3.38 -8.51 5.35
N LEU A 676 -3.10 -7.72 4.30
CA LEU A 676 -4.04 -6.71 3.83
C LEU A 676 -5.31 -7.35 3.23
N GLY A 677 -5.19 -8.58 2.72
CA GLY A 677 -6.34 -9.39 2.33
C GLY A 677 -7.22 -9.78 3.52
N ILE A 678 -6.61 -10.21 4.63
CA ILE A 678 -7.29 -10.54 5.89
C ILE A 678 -7.97 -9.30 6.48
N VAL A 679 -7.24 -8.19 6.62
CA VAL A 679 -7.76 -6.93 7.19
C VAL A 679 -8.95 -6.41 6.39
N LYS A 680 -8.86 -6.40 5.05
CA LYS A 680 -9.99 -5.99 4.20
C LYS A 680 -11.19 -6.92 4.35
N ARG A 681 -10.99 -8.23 4.45
CA ARG A 681 -12.10 -9.17 4.69
C ARG A 681 -12.76 -8.94 6.04
N ALA A 682 -12.00 -8.71 7.11
CA ALA A 682 -12.55 -8.39 8.43
C ALA A 682 -13.33 -7.06 8.42
N HIS A 683 -12.83 -6.08 7.68
CA HIS A 683 -13.51 -4.80 7.48
C HIS A 683 -14.82 -4.95 6.71
N TYR A 684 -14.75 -5.57 5.53
CA TYR A 684 -15.90 -5.78 4.66
C TYR A 684 -16.96 -6.66 5.31
N TRP A 685 -16.57 -7.71 6.05
CA TRP A 685 -17.52 -8.56 6.76
C TRP A 685 -18.39 -7.78 7.75
N TYR A 686 -17.84 -6.79 8.46
CA TYR A 686 -18.63 -5.96 9.37
C TYR A 686 -19.64 -5.08 8.63
N HIS A 687 -19.19 -4.37 7.59
CA HIS A 687 -20.02 -3.41 6.87
C HIS A 687 -21.08 -4.08 5.98
N TYR A 688 -20.80 -5.29 5.52
CA TYR A 688 -21.58 -5.96 4.49
C TYR A 688 -22.39 -7.15 5.02
N ARG A 689 -22.34 -7.37 6.33
CA ARG A 689 -23.27 -8.29 6.98
C ARG A 689 -24.66 -7.66 6.98
N ALA A 690 -25.67 -8.44 6.62
CA ALA A 690 -27.05 -8.04 6.82
C ALA A 690 -27.25 -7.57 8.28
N PRO A 691 -27.91 -6.42 8.53
CA PRO A 691 -28.22 -5.99 9.88
C PRO A 691 -28.87 -7.15 10.63
N ARG A 692 -28.32 -7.53 11.80
CA ARG A 692 -29.09 -8.39 12.71
C ARG A 692 -30.36 -7.60 13.02
N GLU A 693 -31.53 -8.20 12.80
CA GLU A 693 -32.78 -7.66 13.34
C GLU A 693 -32.50 -7.36 14.80
N SER A 694 -32.43 -6.07 15.16
CA SER A 694 -32.42 -5.69 16.55
C SER A 694 -33.69 -6.30 17.10
N SER A 695 -33.54 -7.14 18.10
CA SER A 695 -34.65 -7.66 18.88
C SER A 695 -35.42 -6.45 19.39
N LEU A 696 -36.46 -6.08 18.65
CA LEU A 696 -37.54 -5.26 19.15
C LEU A 696 -38.02 -6.00 20.39
N THR A 697 -37.66 -5.43 21.53
CA THR A 697 -38.20 -5.76 22.83
C THR A 697 -39.69 -5.96 22.68
N SER A 698 -40.14 -7.17 22.99
CA SER A 698 -41.54 -7.50 23.19
C SER A 698 -42.06 -6.72 24.39
N GLU A 699 -42.45 -5.47 24.16
CA GLU A 699 -43.31 -4.66 25.04
C GLU A 699 -44.26 -3.88 24.11
N GLY A 700 -45.51 -4.34 24.04
CA GLY A 700 -46.58 -3.74 23.23
C GLY A 700 -47.44 -4.76 22.51
#